data_AF-A0A8J2JR34-F1
#
_entry.id   AF-A0A8J2JR34-F1
#
_cell.length_a   1.000
_cell.length_b   1.000
_cell.length_c   1.000
_cell.angle_alpha   90.00
_cell.angle_beta   90.00
_cell.angle_gamma   90.00
#
_symmetry.space_group_name_H-M   'P 1'
#
loop_
_entity.id
_entity.type
_entity.pdbx_description
1 polymer ?
#
loop_
_entity_poly.entity_id
_entity_poly.type
_entity_poly.pdbx_seq_one_letter_code
_entity_poly.pdbx_strand_id
1 'polypeptide(L)'
;MYVEPVEWTFENVGGEEDDHCKLMDLTASLAQRHLELVINLPMRSGGARRVSSFLTHGYRTRRLAVDYSVPLVTDVKCAKLLVEAILRIGRHSPKVKPHIDCITSRRTIRIPGLIDVHVHLREPGASYKEDFATGTAAALAGGFTMVCVMPNTQPAVIDKATLIVVKEIAKKNARCDYALFMGGTEKNFNEIPDLSSLVAGLKLYLNDTFTTLKMNDITMWGKHFEHWPLNVPLCVHAESKTCAAAILVACLHNRPVHICHVSLREEIELIKAAKLKGLPITCEVTPHHLFFTQQDLTWLGQQMGQVRPMLATEDDQNALWENLQVIDCFASDHAPHTKEEKRSDKPPPGFPGLETMLPLFLTAVNDGRLTLDDVVNRLYYNPKKIFNLPDQPNTYVEIDMETEWKVVEDNLFTKCKWSPFGGRTMKGSVCRVVLRGEVAYVDGQVLVPPGFGFDLRELQLRQPFQAPKDSHNSSLEGGRSTPMFGKTKELTVLCNPSDPFEFSAEFGGDIQDGRASMSPMIGRPSSRVNRSSLSPTITGSHNPLNLLATASILSPPVPGSTLMSLANGPSTQTSTMHFTSPARNLGPAVNPNIVKTLVGHHVLKVDSFTKDQLHCIFNLAQNYRFAVSKDRPLDHILRGKIMASIFYEASTRTSCSFAAAAQRLGAQVIYMDETSSSAKKGESLEDTMVVMSGYSDVVVLRHPKPGAVGKAAAKCRKPIINAGDGVGEHPTQALLDIFTIREEIGTVNGLTVTFVGDLKHGRTVHSLARLLTLYKVHLRYVSPSGLEMPKDVRDFVASKGVQQTLYTTLNEALRDTDVLYVTRIQQERFTSAEEYNQACGQFVITPQIMSRAKLRMIVMHPLPRVFEISPEFDTDPRAAYFRQAESGMYVRMALLAIIMGRCGAKV
;
A
#
# COMPACT_ATOMS: atom_id res chain seq x y z
N MET A 1 -27.49 10.17 35.14
CA MET A 1 -28.64 9.81 34.28
C MET A 1 -29.90 9.72 35.12
N TYR A 2 -31.02 10.18 34.59
CA TYR A 2 -32.36 9.75 35.04
C TYR A 2 -32.75 8.67 34.05
N VAL A 3 -32.87 7.42 34.50
CA VAL A 3 -33.36 6.32 33.65
C VAL A 3 -34.83 6.19 33.99
N GLU A 4 -35.69 6.70 33.12
CA GLU A 4 -37.13 6.54 33.23
C GLU A 4 -37.51 5.22 32.54
N PRO A 5 -37.90 4.17 33.29
CA PRO A 5 -38.35 2.92 32.70
C PRO A 5 -39.76 3.14 32.14
N VAL A 6 -39.88 3.27 30.82
CA VAL A 6 -41.20 3.31 30.20
C VAL A 6 -41.72 1.88 30.05
N GLU A 7 -42.58 1.46 30.98
CA GLU A 7 -43.30 0.19 30.88
C GLU A 7 -44.31 0.27 29.72
N TRP A 8 -43.97 -0.32 28.58
CA TRP A 8 -44.92 -0.60 27.52
C TRP A 8 -45.54 -1.98 27.71
N THR A 9 -46.80 -2.00 28.14
CA THR A 9 -47.62 -3.21 28.24
C THR A 9 -47.94 -3.75 26.85
N PHE A 10 -47.18 -4.76 26.41
CA PHE A 10 -47.56 -5.60 25.27
C PHE A 10 -48.62 -6.67 25.62
N GLU A 11 -49.02 -6.74 26.89
CA GLU A 11 -49.99 -7.72 27.42
C GLU A 11 -51.36 -7.08 27.65
N ASN A 12 -52.14 -6.96 26.56
CA ASN A 12 -53.60 -7.16 26.48
C ASN A 12 -54.17 -6.60 25.16
N VAL A 13 -53.96 -7.32 24.05
CA VAL A 13 -54.66 -7.04 22.77
C VAL A 13 -55.18 -8.35 22.19
N GLY A 14 -56.27 -8.84 22.78
CA GLY A 14 -57.23 -9.71 22.10
C GLY A 14 -58.40 -8.86 21.66
N GLY A 15 -58.25 -8.18 20.52
CA GLY A 15 -59.24 -7.25 19.98
C GLY A 15 -58.70 -6.54 18.75
N GLU A 16 -59.45 -6.57 17.65
CA GLU A 16 -59.03 -6.02 16.37
C GLU A 16 -59.12 -4.47 16.34
N GLU A 17 -58.47 -3.86 15.34
CA GLU A 17 -58.60 -2.44 14.89
C GLU A 17 -57.68 -1.32 15.44
N ASP A 18 -56.71 -1.52 16.37
CA ASP A 18 -55.86 -0.40 16.86
C ASP A 18 -54.32 -0.66 16.90
N ASP A 19 -53.82 -1.66 16.16
CA ASP A 19 -52.40 -2.06 16.18
C ASP A 19 -51.46 -1.15 15.35
N HIS A 20 -51.96 -0.52 14.29
CA HIS A 20 -51.11 0.29 13.40
C HIS A 20 -50.66 1.62 14.02
N CYS A 21 -51.49 2.24 14.85
CA CYS A 21 -51.22 3.58 15.38
C CYS A 21 -50.07 3.57 16.41
N LYS A 22 -50.06 2.58 17.32
CA LYS A 22 -49.01 2.43 18.35
C LYS A 22 -47.66 1.97 17.80
N LEU A 23 -47.65 1.19 16.71
CA LEU A 23 -46.41 0.74 16.08
C LEU A 23 -45.78 1.83 15.20
N MET A 24 -46.58 2.73 14.63
CA MET A 24 -46.06 3.98 14.07
C MET A 24 -45.44 4.88 15.14
N ASP A 25 -46.00 4.95 16.35
CA ASP A 25 -45.47 5.78 17.45
C ASP A 25 -44.09 5.31 17.95
N LEU A 26 -43.88 4.00 18.11
CA LEU A 26 -42.54 3.45 18.40
C LEU A 26 -41.55 3.72 17.24
N THR A 27 -42.01 3.57 16.00
CA THR A 27 -41.18 3.83 14.81
C THR A 27 -40.81 5.31 14.71
N ALA A 28 -41.74 6.21 14.99
CA ALA A 28 -41.52 7.65 15.05
C ALA A 28 -40.56 8.01 16.20
N SER A 29 -40.73 7.43 17.39
CA SER A 29 -39.86 7.66 18.55
C SER A 29 -38.43 7.18 18.34
N LEU A 30 -38.22 6.04 17.66
CA LEU A 30 -36.89 5.56 17.25
C LEU A 30 -36.29 6.45 16.14
N ALA A 31 -37.09 6.84 15.14
CA ALA A 31 -36.64 7.73 14.05
C ALA A 31 -36.29 9.15 14.53
N GLN A 32 -37.03 9.68 15.51
CA GLN A 32 -36.83 10.99 16.14
C GLN A 32 -35.77 10.96 17.27
N ARG A 33 -35.19 9.78 17.56
CA ARG A 33 -34.18 9.56 18.61
C ARG A 33 -34.65 9.90 20.04
N HIS A 34 -35.93 9.71 20.34
CA HIS A 34 -36.45 9.85 21.70
C HIS A 34 -36.02 8.70 22.63
N LEU A 35 -35.49 7.60 22.08
CA LEU A 35 -34.94 6.47 22.81
C LEU A 35 -33.43 6.37 22.60
N GLU A 36 -32.64 6.51 23.67
CA GLU A 36 -31.17 6.44 23.64
C GLU A 36 -30.62 5.00 23.76
N LEU A 37 -31.44 4.06 24.23
CA LEU A 37 -31.08 2.65 24.47
C LEU A 37 -32.32 1.77 24.43
N VAL A 38 -32.23 0.62 23.77
CA VAL A 38 -33.26 -0.43 23.77
C VAL A 38 -32.72 -1.68 24.48
N ILE A 39 -33.45 -2.18 25.46
CA ILE A 39 -33.18 -3.48 26.11
C ILE A 39 -34.33 -4.42 25.73
N ASN A 40 -34.05 -5.44 24.90
CA ASN A 40 -35.06 -6.36 24.37
C ASN A 40 -34.65 -7.81 24.69
N LEU A 41 -35.11 -8.30 25.84
CA LEU A 41 -34.71 -9.61 26.37
C LEU A 41 -35.71 -10.71 25.97
N PRO A 42 -35.26 -11.92 25.61
CA PRO A 42 -36.14 -13.04 25.32
C PRO A 42 -36.85 -13.53 26.60
N MET A 43 -38.16 -13.77 26.51
CA MET A 43 -38.95 -14.35 27.61
C MET A 43 -38.48 -15.77 27.96
N ARG A 44 -38.53 -16.11 29.25
CA ARG A 44 -37.84 -17.27 29.82
C ARG A 44 -38.58 -18.61 29.69
N SER A 45 -39.69 -18.66 28.96
CA SER A 45 -40.59 -19.82 28.87
C SER A 45 -41.12 -20.02 27.45
N GLY A 46 -40.44 -20.88 26.69
CA GLY A 46 -40.80 -21.23 25.33
C GLY A 46 -39.65 -21.99 24.66
N GLY A 47 -39.65 -23.32 24.77
CA GLY A 47 -38.61 -24.17 24.18
C GLY A 47 -38.42 -23.92 22.68
N ALA A 48 -37.20 -24.17 22.19
CA ALA A 48 -36.68 -23.77 20.88
C ALA A 48 -37.65 -23.93 19.70
N ARG A 49 -38.49 -22.92 19.47
CA ARG A 49 -39.35 -22.80 18.31
C ARG A 49 -38.58 -22.10 17.19
N ARG A 50 -37.87 -22.89 16.36
CA ARG A 50 -37.52 -22.47 14.99
C ARG A 50 -38.83 -22.21 14.25
N VAL A 51 -39.20 -20.96 14.03
CA VAL A 51 -40.39 -20.61 13.24
C VAL A 51 -40.07 -19.46 12.30
N SER A 52 -39.79 -19.80 11.05
CA SER A 52 -39.50 -18.88 9.95
C SER A 52 -40.75 -18.24 9.35
N SER A 53 -41.76 -17.90 10.16
CA SER A 53 -43.06 -17.42 9.65
C SER A 53 -43.82 -16.39 10.51
N PHE A 54 -43.26 -15.89 11.62
CA PHE A 54 -43.84 -14.75 12.33
C PHE A 54 -42.78 -13.71 12.73
N LEU A 55 -42.96 -12.47 12.21
CA LEU A 55 -42.28 -11.28 12.72
C LEU A 55 -42.80 -10.96 14.12
N THR A 56 -42.24 -11.61 15.15
CA THR A 56 -42.59 -11.30 16.54
C THR A 56 -42.30 -9.82 16.83
N HIS A 57 -43.10 -9.18 17.69
CA HIS A 57 -42.90 -7.77 18.04
C HIS A 57 -41.48 -7.50 18.57
N GLY A 58 -40.95 -8.40 19.41
CA GLY A 58 -39.54 -8.34 19.83
C GLY A 58 -38.51 -8.50 18.71
N TYR A 59 -38.81 -9.21 17.61
CA TYR A 59 -37.95 -9.20 16.41
C TYR A 59 -38.06 -7.87 15.65
N ARG A 60 -39.28 -7.35 15.45
CA ARG A 60 -39.53 -6.05 14.79
C ARG A 60 -38.80 -4.91 15.52
N THR A 61 -38.96 -4.80 16.85
CA THR A 61 -38.29 -3.76 17.65
C THR A 61 -36.77 -3.85 17.58
N ARG A 62 -36.19 -5.07 17.64
CA ARG A 62 -34.73 -5.25 17.48
C ARG A 62 -34.26 -4.84 16.10
N ARG A 63 -35.01 -5.16 15.03
CA ARG A 63 -34.68 -4.76 13.67
C ARG A 63 -34.76 -3.23 13.49
N LEU A 64 -35.82 -2.60 13.98
CA LEU A 64 -35.98 -1.14 13.95
C LEU A 64 -34.88 -0.41 14.74
N ALA A 65 -34.49 -0.91 15.92
CA ALA A 65 -33.38 -0.34 16.67
C ALA A 65 -32.06 -0.37 15.89
N VAL A 66 -31.77 -1.49 15.19
CA VAL A 66 -30.61 -1.60 14.28
C VAL A 66 -30.72 -0.63 13.11
N ASP A 67 -31.87 -0.60 12.43
CA ASP A 67 -32.09 0.25 11.25
C ASP A 67 -31.99 1.76 11.56
N TYR A 68 -32.42 2.18 12.76
CA TYR A 68 -32.27 3.57 13.25
C TYR A 68 -30.97 3.83 14.04
N SER A 69 -30.05 2.86 14.12
CA SER A 69 -28.77 2.97 14.85
C SER A 69 -28.91 3.30 16.35
N VAL A 70 -29.98 2.83 16.99
CA VAL A 70 -30.20 2.94 18.44
C VAL A 70 -29.52 1.76 19.15
N PRO A 71 -28.68 2.00 20.17
CA PRO A 71 -28.02 0.94 20.94
C PRO A 71 -29.00 -0.13 21.45
N LEU A 72 -28.65 -1.40 21.27
CA LEU A 72 -29.52 -2.54 21.56
C LEU A 72 -28.82 -3.58 22.46
N VAL A 73 -29.48 -3.99 23.54
CA VAL A 73 -29.04 -5.09 24.41
C VAL A 73 -30.06 -6.22 24.38
N THR A 74 -29.63 -7.42 23.99
CA THR A 74 -30.49 -8.61 23.89
C THR A 74 -30.15 -9.74 24.88
N ASP A 75 -28.99 -9.67 25.54
CA ASP A 75 -28.56 -10.65 26.53
C ASP A 75 -28.84 -10.19 27.97
N VAL A 76 -29.38 -11.08 28.78
CA VAL A 76 -29.81 -10.79 30.16
C VAL A 76 -28.64 -10.57 31.13
N LYS A 77 -27.47 -11.18 30.89
CA LYS A 77 -26.26 -10.92 31.69
C LYS A 77 -25.68 -9.57 31.33
N CYS A 78 -25.58 -9.24 30.04
CA CYS A 78 -25.16 -7.92 29.56
C CYS A 78 -26.07 -6.81 30.08
N ALA A 79 -27.40 -6.99 30.04
CA ALA A 79 -28.35 -6.02 30.61
C ALA A 79 -28.15 -5.83 32.13
N LYS A 80 -27.98 -6.92 32.89
CA LYS A 80 -27.67 -6.84 34.33
C LYS A 80 -26.35 -6.12 34.62
N LEU A 81 -25.29 -6.44 33.87
CA LEU A 81 -23.99 -5.78 34.01
C LEU A 81 -24.05 -4.29 33.65
N LEU A 82 -24.85 -3.91 32.65
CA LEU A 82 -25.07 -2.52 32.26
C LEU A 82 -25.82 -1.75 33.36
N VAL A 83 -26.91 -2.30 33.91
CA VAL A 83 -27.66 -1.69 35.03
C VAL A 83 -26.76 -1.55 36.27
N GLU A 84 -26.03 -2.60 36.64
CA GLU A 84 -25.08 -2.60 37.75
C GLU A 84 -23.96 -1.57 37.54
N ALA A 85 -23.43 -1.42 36.32
CA ALA A 85 -22.44 -0.41 35.99
C ALA A 85 -23.02 1.01 36.08
N ILE A 86 -24.24 1.26 35.58
CA ILE A 86 -24.91 2.55 35.69
C ILE A 86 -25.13 2.93 37.15
N LEU A 87 -25.58 1.98 37.99
CA LEU A 87 -25.74 2.18 39.44
C LEU A 87 -24.41 2.54 40.13
N ARG A 88 -23.31 1.86 39.78
CA ARG A 88 -21.97 2.15 40.32
C ARG A 88 -21.38 3.48 39.84
N ILE A 89 -21.74 3.94 38.64
CA ILE A 89 -21.30 5.24 38.08
C ILE A 89 -22.16 6.40 38.60
N GLY A 90 -23.40 6.13 39.02
CA GLY A 90 -24.30 7.08 39.64
C GLY A 90 -24.76 8.20 38.69
N ARG A 91 -24.71 9.46 39.14
CA ARG A 91 -25.14 10.60 38.32
C ARG A 91 -24.11 11.02 37.25
N HIS A 92 -22.90 10.47 37.26
CA HIS A 92 -21.84 10.83 36.33
C HIS A 92 -22.04 10.20 34.94
N SER A 93 -21.54 10.87 33.90
CA SER A 93 -21.50 10.25 32.56
C SER A 93 -20.34 9.25 32.47
N PRO A 94 -20.53 8.05 31.89
CA PRO A 94 -19.42 7.15 31.62
C PRO A 94 -18.39 7.83 30.69
N LYS A 95 -17.10 7.61 30.93
CA LYS A 95 -16.01 8.09 30.07
C LYS A 95 -15.92 7.24 28.78
N VAL A 96 -16.92 7.36 27.91
CA VAL A 96 -16.89 6.80 26.56
C VAL A 96 -15.91 7.56 25.68
N LYS A 97 -15.20 6.85 24.79
CA LYS A 97 -14.35 7.45 23.76
C LYS A 97 -15.17 7.56 22.46
N PRO A 98 -15.69 8.74 22.07
CA PRO A 98 -16.66 8.86 20.96
C PRO A 98 -16.07 8.65 19.56
N HIS A 99 -14.76 8.40 19.47
CA HIS A 99 -14.04 8.05 18.23
C HIS A 99 -13.77 6.54 18.11
N ILE A 100 -14.30 5.73 19.03
CA ILE A 100 -14.20 4.28 18.98
C ILE A 100 -15.60 3.72 18.71
N ASP A 101 -15.75 3.15 17.52
CA ASP A 101 -16.94 2.47 17.02
C ASP A 101 -17.12 1.08 17.64
N CYS A 102 -16.02 0.35 17.89
CA CYS A 102 -16.04 -0.89 18.65
C CYS A 102 -14.84 -1.04 19.60
N ILE A 103 -15.06 -1.63 20.79
CA ILE A 103 -13.98 -2.09 21.68
C ILE A 103 -14.05 -3.61 21.74
N THR A 104 -13.08 -4.26 21.10
CA THR A 104 -12.82 -5.70 21.28
C THR A 104 -11.72 -5.91 22.32
N SER A 105 -11.71 -7.07 22.98
CA SER A 105 -10.61 -7.49 23.86
C SER A 105 -9.36 -7.95 23.11
N ARG A 106 -9.45 -8.13 21.79
CA ARG A 106 -8.38 -8.66 20.93
C ARG A 106 -7.52 -7.51 20.37
N ARG A 107 -6.20 -7.71 20.31
CA ARG A 107 -5.28 -6.76 19.65
C ARG A 107 -5.12 -7.14 18.18
N THR A 108 -5.66 -6.33 17.29
CA THR A 108 -5.40 -6.47 15.85
C THR A 108 -4.12 -5.73 15.45
N ILE A 109 -3.35 -6.33 14.54
CA ILE A 109 -2.18 -5.73 13.89
C ILE A 109 -2.55 -5.46 12.44
N ARG A 110 -2.17 -4.29 11.93
CA ARG A 110 -2.38 -3.90 10.54
C ARG A 110 -1.10 -4.11 9.72
N ILE A 111 -1.21 -4.91 8.66
CA ILE A 111 -0.14 -5.18 7.68
C ILE A 111 -0.58 -4.68 6.28
N PRO A 112 0.35 -4.49 5.31
CA PRO A 112 -0.04 -4.17 3.94
C PRO A 112 -0.89 -5.27 3.29
N GLY A 113 -1.56 -4.94 2.19
CA GLY A 113 -2.26 -5.93 1.37
C GLY A 113 -1.27 -6.89 0.71
N LEU A 114 -1.33 -8.18 1.06
CA LEU A 114 -0.32 -9.15 0.63
C LEU A 114 -0.49 -9.57 -0.83
N ILE A 115 0.62 -10.01 -1.41
CA ILE A 115 0.78 -10.40 -2.81
C ILE A 115 1.17 -11.89 -2.85
N ASP A 116 0.40 -12.71 -3.55
CA ASP A 116 0.81 -14.08 -3.91
C ASP A 116 1.21 -14.12 -5.39
N VAL A 117 2.47 -14.43 -5.67
CA VAL A 117 3.03 -14.41 -7.02
C VAL A 117 2.86 -15.74 -7.79
N HIS A 118 2.30 -16.78 -7.16
CA HIS A 118 2.14 -18.09 -7.78
C HIS A 118 0.79 -18.73 -7.43
N VAL A 119 -0.24 -18.46 -8.24
CA VAL A 119 -1.55 -19.10 -8.11
C VAL A 119 -2.06 -19.74 -9.40
N HIS A 120 -2.78 -20.85 -9.28
CA HIS A 120 -3.45 -21.53 -10.39
C HIS A 120 -4.96 -21.45 -10.22
N LEU A 121 -5.61 -20.44 -10.82
CA LEU A 121 -7.06 -20.25 -10.69
C LEU A 121 -7.91 -21.09 -11.65
N ARG A 122 -7.28 -21.99 -12.43
CA ARG A 122 -7.87 -23.07 -13.25
C ARG A 122 -8.86 -22.67 -14.36
N GLU A 123 -9.18 -21.39 -14.48
CA GLU A 123 -10.10 -20.84 -15.47
C GLU A 123 -9.32 -20.02 -16.54
N PRO A 124 -9.54 -20.23 -17.85
CA PRO A 124 -10.56 -21.09 -18.47
C PRO A 124 -10.29 -22.60 -18.38
N GLY A 125 -11.36 -23.38 -18.55
CA GLY A 125 -11.35 -24.82 -18.87
C GLY A 125 -11.57 -25.76 -17.68
N ALA A 126 -10.95 -25.51 -16.53
CA ALA A 126 -11.06 -26.36 -15.34
C ALA A 126 -11.80 -25.67 -14.18
N SER A 127 -12.79 -24.83 -14.50
CA SER A 127 -13.55 -24.00 -13.55
C SER A 127 -14.26 -24.78 -12.42
N TYR A 128 -14.37 -26.10 -12.52
CA TYR A 128 -14.87 -26.98 -11.45
C TYR A 128 -13.87 -27.21 -10.31
N LYS A 129 -12.57 -27.05 -10.57
CA LYS A 129 -11.50 -27.13 -9.56
C LYS A 129 -11.37 -25.81 -8.80
N GLU A 130 -11.35 -24.70 -9.55
CA GLU A 130 -11.34 -23.34 -9.03
C GLU A 130 -11.76 -22.40 -10.16
N ASP A 131 -12.30 -21.22 -9.85
CA ASP A 131 -12.43 -20.14 -10.84
C ASP A 131 -11.86 -18.83 -10.29
N PHE A 132 -11.87 -17.77 -11.09
CA PHE A 132 -11.40 -16.46 -10.63
C PHE A 132 -12.21 -15.92 -9.43
N ALA A 133 -13.49 -16.21 -9.32
CA ALA A 133 -14.37 -15.66 -8.27
C ALA A 133 -14.22 -16.38 -6.93
N THR A 134 -13.93 -17.69 -6.91
CA THR A 134 -13.70 -18.48 -5.70
C THR A 134 -12.23 -18.47 -5.28
N GLY A 135 -11.30 -18.57 -6.24
CA GLY A 135 -9.87 -18.48 -5.96
C GLY A 135 -9.45 -17.10 -5.43
N THR A 136 -10.05 -16.00 -5.91
CA THR A 136 -9.81 -14.67 -5.32
C THR A 136 -10.60 -14.41 -4.04
N ALA A 137 -11.68 -15.15 -3.77
CA ALA A 137 -12.31 -15.16 -2.45
C ALA A 137 -11.38 -15.85 -1.41
N ALA A 138 -10.78 -16.99 -1.79
CA ALA A 138 -9.76 -17.68 -1.02
C ALA A 138 -8.51 -16.81 -0.80
N ALA A 139 -8.09 -16.04 -1.81
CA ALA A 139 -7.03 -15.05 -1.66
C ALA A 139 -7.37 -14.01 -0.58
N LEU A 140 -8.55 -13.37 -0.66
CA LEU A 140 -8.98 -12.37 0.33
C LEU A 140 -9.10 -12.95 1.74
N ALA A 141 -9.65 -14.17 1.90
CA ALA A 141 -9.72 -14.83 3.20
C ALA A 141 -8.32 -15.17 3.78
N GLY A 142 -7.35 -15.48 2.91
CA GLY A 142 -5.93 -15.64 3.26
C GLY A 142 -5.15 -14.34 3.50
N GLY A 143 -5.77 -13.15 3.33
CA GLY A 143 -5.09 -11.86 3.45
C GLY A 143 -4.39 -11.36 2.16
N PHE A 144 -4.58 -12.04 1.03
CA PHE A 144 -4.00 -11.67 -0.26
C PHE A 144 -4.94 -10.74 -1.03
N THR A 145 -4.47 -9.52 -1.25
CA THR A 145 -5.19 -8.47 -2.01
C THR A 145 -4.76 -8.42 -3.47
N MET A 146 -3.68 -9.13 -3.81
CA MET A 146 -3.14 -9.24 -5.16
C MET A 146 -2.67 -10.66 -5.46
N VAL A 147 -2.96 -11.18 -6.66
CA VAL A 147 -2.48 -12.51 -7.11
C VAL A 147 -1.90 -12.50 -8.54
N CYS A 148 -0.81 -13.22 -8.77
CA CYS A 148 -0.26 -13.45 -10.11
C CYS A 148 -0.63 -14.86 -10.61
N VAL A 149 -1.44 -14.92 -11.66
CA VAL A 149 -2.11 -16.15 -12.12
C VAL A 149 -1.31 -16.85 -13.22
N MET A 150 -0.97 -18.12 -12.99
CA MET A 150 -0.16 -18.94 -13.88
C MET A 150 -0.89 -19.36 -15.17
N PRO A 151 -0.15 -19.57 -16.29
CA PRO A 151 -0.75 -19.64 -17.64
C PRO A 151 -1.22 -21.03 -18.07
N ASN A 152 -1.06 -22.07 -17.25
CA ASN A 152 -1.39 -23.47 -17.56
C ASN A 152 -2.88 -23.82 -17.38
N THR A 153 -3.75 -22.96 -17.92
CA THR A 153 -5.20 -23.14 -18.06
C THR A 153 -5.54 -24.02 -19.28
N GLN A 154 -6.83 -24.18 -19.62
CA GLN A 154 -7.28 -24.88 -20.82
C GLN A 154 -8.29 -24.00 -21.61
N PRO A 155 -7.90 -23.37 -22.74
CA PRO A 155 -6.55 -23.34 -23.33
C PRO A 155 -5.53 -22.64 -22.43
N ALA A 156 -4.24 -22.94 -22.65
CA ALA A 156 -3.15 -22.30 -21.93
C ALA A 156 -2.89 -20.88 -22.48
N VAL A 157 -2.45 -19.96 -21.63
CA VAL A 157 -2.22 -18.55 -21.97
C VAL A 157 -0.85 -18.39 -22.62
N ILE A 158 -0.77 -18.65 -23.93
CA ILE A 158 0.49 -18.73 -24.70
C ILE A 158 0.59 -17.74 -25.87
N ASP A 159 -0.49 -17.01 -26.15
CA ASP A 159 -0.59 -16.09 -27.27
C ASP A 159 -1.56 -14.93 -26.93
N LYS A 160 -1.74 -14.00 -27.88
CA LYS A 160 -2.61 -12.84 -27.71
C LYS A 160 -4.09 -13.22 -27.56
N ALA A 161 -4.56 -14.27 -28.24
CA ALA A 161 -5.97 -14.64 -28.25
C ALA A 161 -6.37 -15.28 -26.91
N THR A 162 -5.58 -16.24 -26.45
CA THR A 162 -5.72 -16.90 -25.14
C THR A 162 -5.58 -15.89 -24.00
N LEU A 163 -4.65 -14.94 -24.08
CA LEU A 163 -4.52 -13.83 -23.13
C LEU A 163 -5.78 -12.96 -23.06
N ILE A 164 -6.34 -12.55 -24.20
CA ILE A 164 -7.58 -11.74 -24.22
C ILE A 164 -8.75 -12.50 -23.57
N VAL A 165 -8.88 -13.80 -23.84
CA VAL A 165 -9.94 -14.63 -23.24
C VAL A 165 -9.82 -14.65 -21.71
N VAL A 166 -8.64 -14.96 -21.16
CA VAL A 166 -8.47 -15.01 -19.70
C VAL A 166 -8.64 -13.63 -19.05
N LYS A 167 -8.22 -12.54 -19.73
CA LYS A 167 -8.43 -11.16 -19.24
C LYS A 167 -9.90 -10.81 -19.09
N GLU A 168 -10.72 -11.11 -20.10
CA GLU A 168 -12.16 -10.83 -20.07
C GLU A 168 -12.94 -11.70 -19.08
N ILE A 169 -12.41 -12.89 -18.74
CA ILE A 169 -12.96 -13.72 -17.66
C ILE A 169 -12.57 -13.14 -16.29
N ALA A 170 -11.27 -12.90 -16.07
CA ALA A 170 -10.75 -12.37 -14.82
C ALA A 170 -11.42 -11.04 -14.42
N LYS A 171 -11.62 -10.15 -15.39
CA LYS A 171 -12.30 -8.85 -15.23
C LYS A 171 -13.77 -8.96 -14.80
N LYS A 172 -14.43 -10.08 -15.06
CA LYS A 172 -15.83 -10.35 -14.64
C LYS A 172 -15.92 -11.08 -13.32
N ASN A 173 -14.89 -11.87 -12.98
CA ASN A 173 -14.95 -12.85 -11.90
C ASN A 173 -14.06 -12.50 -10.69
N ALA A 174 -12.91 -11.85 -10.89
CA ALA A 174 -11.94 -11.60 -9.81
C ALA A 174 -12.47 -10.61 -8.75
N ARG A 175 -12.19 -10.92 -7.48
CA ARG A 175 -12.58 -10.12 -6.30
C ARG A 175 -11.42 -9.32 -5.71
N CYS A 176 -10.19 -9.84 -5.84
CA CYS A 176 -8.96 -9.10 -5.54
C CYS A 176 -8.24 -8.72 -6.85
N ASP A 177 -7.27 -7.80 -6.78
CA ASP A 177 -6.54 -7.38 -7.97
C ASP A 177 -5.59 -8.49 -8.44
N TYR A 178 -5.23 -8.47 -9.72
CA TYR A 178 -4.47 -9.57 -10.32
C TYR A 178 -3.52 -9.12 -11.41
N ALA A 179 -2.58 -9.99 -11.75
CA ALA A 179 -1.79 -9.94 -12.97
C ALA A 179 -1.73 -11.37 -13.56
N LEU A 180 -1.61 -11.50 -14.87
CA LEU A 180 -1.65 -12.80 -15.56
C LEU A 180 -0.29 -13.11 -16.16
N PHE A 181 0.22 -14.34 -16.03
CA PHE A 181 1.45 -14.76 -16.71
C PHE A 181 1.21 -15.11 -18.19
N MET A 182 2.27 -15.03 -18.99
CA MET A 182 2.38 -15.66 -20.31
C MET A 182 3.12 -17.00 -20.18
N GLY A 183 2.70 -18.03 -20.89
CA GLY A 183 3.39 -19.33 -20.97
C GLY A 183 4.35 -19.40 -22.16
N GLY A 184 5.61 -19.78 -21.90
CA GLY A 184 6.56 -20.07 -22.97
C GLY A 184 6.30 -21.44 -23.60
N THR A 185 6.47 -21.54 -24.91
CA THR A 185 6.40 -22.78 -25.69
C THR A 185 7.56 -22.83 -26.70
N GLU A 186 7.76 -23.97 -27.36
CA GLU A 186 8.79 -24.13 -28.40
C GLU A 186 8.55 -23.30 -29.68
N LYS A 187 7.45 -22.53 -29.76
CA LYS A 187 7.05 -21.83 -31.00
C LYS A 187 6.84 -20.32 -30.83
N ASN A 188 6.60 -19.82 -29.62
CA ASN A 188 6.08 -18.46 -29.40
C ASN A 188 7.13 -17.43 -28.94
N PHE A 189 8.41 -17.81 -28.78
CA PHE A 189 9.50 -16.95 -28.28
C PHE A 189 9.69 -15.63 -29.07
N ASN A 190 9.33 -15.60 -30.35
CA ASN A 190 9.38 -14.40 -31.19
C ASN A 190 8.14 -13.49 -31.06
N GLU A 191 6.99 -14.02 -30.66
CA GLU A 191 5.68 -13.34 -30.74
C GLU A 191 5.21 -12.78 -29.39
N ILE A 192 5.50 -13.49 -28.30
CA ILE A 192 5.10 -13.07 -26.96
C ILE A 192 5.83 -11.84 -26.39
N PRO A 193 7.07 -11.45 -26.79
CA PRO A 193 7.73 -10.24 -26.29
C PRO A 193 6.87 -8.97 -26.45
N ASP A 194 6.11 -8.85 -27.54
CA ASP A 194 5.17 -7.73 -27.78
C ASP A 194 4.04 -7.65 -26.75
N LEU A 195 3.71 -8.76 -26.09
CA LEU A 195 2.67 -8.88 -25.08
C LEU A 195 3.20 -8.68 -23.65
N SER A 196 4.52 -8.57 -23.46
CA SER A 196 5.19 -8.48 -22.16
C SER A 196 4.65 -7.38 -21.24
N SER A 197 4.24 -6.24 -21.80
CA SER A 197 3.65 -5.12 -21.06
C SER A 197 2.25 -5.39 -20.48
N LEU A 198 1.57 -6.45 -20.95
CA LEU A 198 0.21 -6.84 -20.55
C LEU A 198 0.17 -7.96 -19.51
N VAL A 199 1.34 -8.50 -19.11
CA VAL A 199 1.45 -9.71 -18.27
C VAL A 199 2.35 -9.52 -17.04
N ALA A 200 2.13 -10.30 -15.99
CA ALA A 200 2.96 -10.32 -14.78
C ALA A 200 4.43 -10.62 -15.12
N GLY A 201 4.63 -11.62 -15.99
CA GLY A 201 5.91 -12.08 -16.51
C GLY A 201 5.72 -13.27 -17.46
N LEU A 202 6.84 -13.89 -17.85
CA LEU A 202 6.88 -15.14 -18.59
C LEU A 202 7.11 -16.31 -17.63
N LYS A 203 6.33 -17.38 -17.74
CA LYS A 203 6.53 -18.64 -17.01
C LYS A 203 6.96 -19.73 -17.99
N LEU A 204 8.12 -20.33 -17.72
CA LEU A 204 8.61 -21.53 -18.40
C LEU A 204 8.43 -22.75 -17.48
N TYR A 205 8.02 -23.88 -18.07
CA TYR A 205 7.93 -25.17 -17.38
C TYR A 205 9.03 -26.09 -17.92
N LEU A 206 10.04 -26.35 -17.10
CA LEU A 206 11.25 -27.07 -17.52
C LEU A 206 11.27 -28.55 -17.06
N ASN A 207 10.38 -28.93 -16.14
CA ASN A 207 10.22 -30.27 -15.60
C ASN A 207 8.85 -30.88 -15.90
N ASP A 208 8.73 -32.19 -15.64
CA ASP A 208 7.49 -32.94 -15.81
C ASP A 208 6.45 -32.56 -14.74
N THR A 209 5.39 -31.89 -15.19
CA THR A 209 4.20 -31.57 -14.40
C THR A 209 2.95 -31.70 -15.29
N PHE A 210 1.75 -31.54 -14.73
CA PHE A 210 0.47 -31.73 -15.43
C PHE A 210 0.12 -30.59 -16.42
N THR A 211 1.14 -29.92 -16.96
CA THR A 211 1.03 -28.82 -17.94
C THR A 211 1.27 -29.35 -19.36
N THR A 212 0.60 -28.74 -20.34
CA THR A 212 0.91 -28.95 -21.77
C THR A 212 2.10 -28.10 -22.25
N LEU A 213 2.72 -27.33 -21.36
CA LEU A 213 3.74 -26.30 -21.65
C LEU A 213 5.19 -26.72 -21.35
N LYS A 214 5.45 -28.01 -21.10
CA LYS A 214 6.82 -28.48 -20.82
C LYS A 214 7.71 -28.28 -22.05
N MET A 215 8.83 -27.58 -21.89
CA MET A 215 9.87 -27.45 -22.93
C MET A 215 11.06 -28.32 -22.57
N ASN A 216 11.39 -29.30 -23.42
CA ASN A 216 12.49 -30.24 -23.17
C ASN A 216 13.83 -29.73 -23.75
N ASP A 217 13.79 -28.85 -24.75
CA ASP A 217 14.99 -28.37 -25.46
C ASP A 217 15.56 -27.09 -24.82
N ILE A 218 16.77 -27.19 -24.27
CA ILE A 218 17.51 -26.08 -23.66
C ILE A 218 17.83 -24.95 -24.65
N THR A 219 17.94 -25.23 -25.96
CA THR A 219 18.13 -24.18 -26.98
C THR A 219 16.88 -23.31 -27.11
N MET A 220 15.69 -23.89 -26.87
CA MET A 220 14.42 -23.16 -26.85
C MET A 220 14.28 -22.34 -25.55
N TRP A 221 14.86 -22.80 -24.44
CA TRP A 221 15.00 -21.96 -23.25
C TRP A 221 15.89 -20.75 -23.56
N GLY A 222 17.07 -20.97 -24.16
CA GLY A 222 17.99 -19.90 -24.59
C GLY A 222 17.29 -18.83 -25.43
N LYS A 223 16.48 -19.23 -26.42
CA LYS A 223 15.68 -18.28 -27.23
C LYS A 223 14.71 -17.44 -26.39
N HIS A 224 13.98 -18.03 -25.44
CA HIS A 224 13.13 -17.27 -24.52
C HIS A 224 13.94 -16.32 -23.63
N PHE A 225 15.10 -16.76 -23.15
CA PHE A 225 16.01 -15.93 -22.36
C PHE A 225 16.62 -14.79 -23.19
N GLU A 226 16.83 -14.97 -24.48
CA GLU A 226 17.31 -13.93 -25.40
C GLU A 226 16.21 -12.92 -25.79
N HIS A 227 15.01 -13.40 -26.15
CA HIS A 227 13.97 -12.58 -26.78
C HIS A 227 12.99 -11.93 -25.77
N TRP A 228 12.82 -12.49 -24.57
CA TRP A 228 11.93 -11.90 -23.57
C TRP A 228 12.52 -10.62 -22.97
N PRO A 229 11.77 -9.51 -22.79
CA PRO A 229 12.34 -8.26 -22.29
C PRO A 229 13.02 -8.38 -20.91
N LEU A 230 14.11 -7.66 -20.71
CA LEU A 230 14.91 -7.71 -19.47
C LEU A 230 14.22 -7.06 -18.26
N ASN A 231 13.33 -6.10 -18.52
CA ASN A 231 12.58 -5.36 -17.50
C ASN A 231 11.27 -6.07 -17.08
N VAL A 232 10.99 -7.26 -17.61
CA VAL A 232 9.79 -8.05 -17.30
C VAL A 232 10.23 -9.42 -16.76
N PRO A 233 9.66 -9.89 -15.63
CA PRO A 233 10.09 -11.15 -15.00
C PRO A 233 10.06 -12.35 -15.94
N LEU A 234 11.06 -13.22 -15.80
CA LEU A 234 11.10 -14.56 -16.37
C LEU A 234 11.21 -15.55 -15.21
N CYS A 235 10.15 -16.33 -15.01
CA CYS A 235 9.99 -17.30 -13.94
C CYS A 235 10.12 -18.72 -14.49
N VAL A 236 10.82 -19.60 -13.78
CA VAL A 236 11.02 -20.99 -14.20
C VAL A 236 10.54 -21.97 -13.13
N HIS A 237 9.72 -22.94 -13.51
CA HIS A 237 9.55 -24.17 -12.75
C HIS A 237 10.72 -25.09 -13.13
N ALA A 238 11.70 -25.20 -12.22
CA ALA A 238 13.00 -25.84 -12.47
C ALA A 238 13.48 -26.60 -11.21
N GLU A 239 13.42 -27.92 -11.24
CA GLU A 239 13.76 -28.82 -10.12
C GLU A 239 15.18 -29.39 -10.26
N SER A 240 15.93 -29.50 -9.15
CA SER A 240 17.23 -30.16 -9.05
C SER A 240 18.23 -29.64 -10.12
N LYS A 241 18.83 -30.52 -10.92
CA LYS A 241 19.75 -30.22 -12.04
C LYS A 241 19.18 -29.19 -13.04
N THR A 242 17.86 -29.09 -13.13
CA THR A 242 17.16 -28.13 -13.99
C THR A 242 17.27 -26.71 -13.47
N CYS A 243 17.31 -26.51 -12.14
CA CYS A 243 17.63 -25.23 -11.53
C CYS A 243 19.04 -24.77 -11.92
N ALA A 244 20.03 -25.67 -11.85
CA ALA A 244 21.40 -25.40 -12.28
C ALA A 244 21.49 -25.06 -13.78
N ALA A 245 20.77 -25.79 -14.64
CA ALA A 245 20.71 -25.51 -16.07
C ALA A 245 20.04 -24.15 -16.36
N ALA A 246 18.94 -23.80 -15.68
CA ALA A 246 18.26 -22.52 -15.82
C ALA A 246 19.15 -21.34 -15.35
N ILE A 247 19.89 -21.50 -14.25
CA ILE A 247 20.89 -20.53 -13.78
C ILE A 247 22.01 -20.37 -14.81
N LEU A 248 22.52 -21.45 -15.39
CA LEU A 248 23.55 -21.39 -16.44
C LEU A 248 23.05 -20.62 -17.68
N VAL A 249 21.84 -20.91 -18.16
CA VAL A 249 21.23 -20.17 -19.29
C VAL A 249 21.01 -18.69 -18.92
N ALA A 250 20.58 -18.37 -17.70
CA ALA A 250 20.49 -16.99 -17.20
C ALA A 250 21.82 -16.24 -17.27
N CYS A 251 22.92 -16.91 -16.90
CA CYS A 251 24.27 -16.35 -16.95
C CYS A 251 24.75 -16.14 -18.39
N LEU A 252 24.52 -17.12 -19.28
CA LEU A 252 24.93 -17.03 -20.69
C LEU A 252 24.23 -15.88 -21.44
N HIS A 253 22.98 -15.57 -21.08
CA HIS A 253 22.22 -14.45 -21.63
C HIS A 253 22.28 -13.17 -20.75
N ASN A 254 23.14 -13.14 -19.72
CA ASN A 254 23.35 -12.03 -18.79
C ASN A 254 22.04 -11.37 -18.29
N ARG A 255 21.07 -12.18 -17.82
CA ARG A 255 19.73 -11.69 -17.45
C ARG A 255 19.23 -12.15 -16.08
N PRO A 256 18.30 -11.41 -15.47
CA PRO A 256 17.58 -11.90 -14.28
C PRO A 256 16.69 -13.11 -14.58
N VAL A 257 16.58 -13.98 -13.58
CA VAL A 257 15.64 -15.13 -13.55
C VAL A 257 15.07 -15.30 -12.15
N HIS A 258 13.81 -15.74 -12.06
CA HIS A 258 13.15 -16.11 -10.82
C HIS A 258 12.89 -17.62 -10.78
N ILE A 259 13.46 -18.32 -9.79
CA ILE A 259 13.27 -19.76 -9.60
C ILE A 259 12.01 -19.98 -8.74
N CYS A 260 11.00 -20.63 -9.32
CA CYS A 260 9.77 -20.94 -8.60
C CYS A 260 9.98 -22.02 -7.52
N HIS A 261 9.14 -21.96 -6.47
CA HIS A 261 8.91 -23.00 -5.45
C HIS A 261 10.14 -23.87 -5.12
N VAL A 262 11.25 -23.26 -4.68
CA VAL A 262 12.47 -23.98 -4.29
C VAL A 262 12.17 -24.92 -3.12
N SER A 263 12.66 -26.15 -3.19
CA SER A 263 12.24 -27.24 -2.30
C SER A 263 13.38 -28.10 -1.75
N LEU A 264 14.55 -28.12 -2.40
CA LEU A 264 15.68 -28.97 -2.03
C LEU A 264 16.86 -28.17 -1.47
N ARG A 265 17.67 -28.83 -0.64
CA ARG A 265 18.94 -28.30 -0.13
C ARG A 265 19.87 -27.87 -1.26
N GLU A 266 20.03 -28.73 -2.27
CA GLU A 266 20.94 -28.48 -3.40
C GLU A 266 20.53 -27.24 -4.22
N GLU A 267 19.22 -26.93 -4.28
CA GLU A 267 18.70 -25.77 -5.00
C GLU A 267 18.98 -24.47 -4.23
N ILE A 268 18.68 -24.43 -2.93
CA ILE A 268 18.85 -23.21 -2.13
C ILE A 268 20.34 -22.89 -1.88
N GLU A 269 21.20 -23.90 -1.71
CA GLU A 269 22.65 -23.72 -1.60
C GLU A 269 23.25 -23.23 -2.93
N LEU A 270 22.76 -23.73 -4.08
CA LEU A 270 23.19 -23.24 -5.40
C LEU A 270 22.75 -21.79 -5.65
N ILE A 271 21.50 -21.44 -5.33
CA ILE A 271 20.99 -20.06 -5.47
C ILE A 271 21.76 -19.11 -4.55
N LYS A 272 22.08 -19.53 -3.31
CA LYS A 272 22.95 -18.79 -2.39
C LYS A 272 24.33 -18.54 -2.99
N ALA A 273 24.98 -19.57 -3.52
CA ALA A 273 26.29 -19.45 -4.17
C ALA A 273 26.24 -18.53 -5.41
N ALA A 274 25.15 -18.56 -6.16
CA ALA A 274 24.95 -17.70 -7.33
C ALA A 274 24.73 -16.22 -6.93
N LYS A 275 23.90 -15.95 -5.92
CA LYS A 275 23.71 -14.61 -5.34
C LYS A 275 25.01 -14.03 -4.76
N LEU A 276 25.81 -14.84 -4.07
CA LEU A 276 27.13 -14.43 -3.55
C LEU A 276 28.13 -14.04 -4.66
N LYS A 277 27.95 -14.55 -5.88
CA LYS A 277 28.71 -14.13 -7.08
C LYS A 277 28.10 -12.91 -7.79
N GLY A 278 27.08 -12.27 -7.22
CA GLY A 278 26.43 -11.09 -7.80
C GLY A 278 25.47 -11.38 -8.96
N LEU A 279 25.10 -12.65 -9.19
CA LEU A 279 24.18 -13.02 -10.27
C LEU A 279 22.74 -12.57 -9.93
N PRO A 280 21.98 -12.00 -10.87
CA PRO A 280 20.66 -11.41 -10.63
C PRO A 280 19.53 -12.45 -10.53
N ILE A 281 19.70 -13.42 -9.64
CA ILE A 281 18.76 -14.53 -9.42
C ILE A 281 17.91 -14.24 -8.20
N THR A 282 16.62 -14.55 -8.30
CA THR A 282 15.68 -14.54 -7.16
C THR A 282 14.93 -15.87 -7.07
N CYS A 283 14.33 -16.17 -5.93
CA CYS A 283 13.51 -17.36 -5.74
C CYS A 283 12.35 -17.15 -4.76
N GLU A 284 11.38 -18.05 -4.86
CA GLU A 284 10.28 -18.21 -3.92
C GLU A 284 10.29 -19.61 -3.30
N VAL A 285 9.72 -19.74 -2.10
CA VAL A 285 9.50 -21.04 -1.42
C VAL A 285 8.04 -21.13 -0.98
N THR A 286 7.46 -22.33 -1.03
CA THR A 286 6.06 -22.55 -0.66
C THR A 286 5.90 -22.92 0.83
N PRO A 287 4.72 -22.72 1.43
CA PRO A 287 4.46 -23.16 2.80
C PRO A 287 4.59 -24.68 2.96
N HIS A 288 4.21 -25.48 1.95
CA HIS A 288 4.22 -26.93 2.08
C HIS A 288 5.64 -27.51 2.08
N HIS A 289 6.63 -26.87 1.44
CA HIS A 289 8.04 -27.27 1.58
C HIS A 289 8.67 -26.82 2.91
N LEU A 290 8.16 -25.75 3.52
CA LEU A 290 8.62 -25.27 4.85
C LEU A 290 7.96 -25.97 6.04
N PHE A 291 6.77 -26.57 5.86
CA PHE A 291 5.95 -27.11 6.94
C PHE A 291 5.55 -28.59 6.79
N PHE A 292 5.95 -29.26 5.70
CA PHE A 292 5.82 -30.71 5.51
C PHE A 292 7.08 -31.33 4.88
N THR A 293 7.27 -32.62 5.15
CA THR A 293 8.36 -33.46 4.63
C THR A 293 7.78 -34.75 4.03
N GLN A 294 8.62 -35.66 3.53
CA GLN A 294 8.21 -37.01 3.14
C GLN A 294 7.58 -37.81 4.29
N GLN A 295 7.88 -37.50 5.56
CA GLN A 295 7.28 -38.19 6.71
C GLN A 295 5.76 -37.93 6.77
N ASP A 296 5.30 -36.76 6.35
CA ASP A 296 3.88 -36.38 6.33
C ASP A 296 3.03 -37.18 5.33
N LEU A 297 3.66 -37.81 4.33
CA LEU A 297 2.96 -38.70 3.39
C LEU A 297 2.34 -39.92 4.09
N THR A 298 2.79 -40.26 5.29
CA THR A 298 2.19 -41.33 6.12
C THR A 298 0.76 -41.01 6.56
N TRP A 299 0.45 -39.73 6.83
CA TRP A 299 -0.88 -39.29 7.30
C TRP A 299 -1.69 -38.62 6.19
N LEU A 300 -1.04 -37.85 5.30
CA LEU A 300 -1.68 -37.27 4.11
C LEU A 300 -2.14 -38.37 3.12
N GLY A 301 -1.36 -39.44 3.02
CA GLY A 301 -1.52 -40.49 2.02
C GLY A 301 -0.87 -40.13 0.68
N GLN A 302 -0.27 -41.14 0.03
CA GLN A 302 0.57 -41.00 -1.18
C GLN A 302 -0.13 -40.34 -2.37
N GLN A 303 -1.45 -40.51 -2.52
CA GLN A 303 -2.23 -39.90 -3.61
C GLN A 303 -2.52 -38.41 -3.34
N MET A 304 -3.09 -38.10 -2.16
CA MET A 304 -3.37 -36.72 -1.75
C MET A 304 -2.10 -35.89 -1.70
N GLY A 305 -1.01 -36.45 -1.17
CA GLY A 305 0.30 -35.83 -1.03
C GLY A 305 1.08 -35.58 -2.33
N GLN A 306 0.54 -35.91 -3.52
CA GLN A 306 1.20 -35.55 -4.78
C GLN A 306 1.31 -34.03 -4.94
N VAL A 307 2.53 -33.54 -5.12
CA VAL A 307 2.88 -32.15 -5.42
C VAL A 307 4.15 -32.11 -6.28
N ARG A 308 4.39 -31.01 -7.01
CA ARG A 308 5.61 -30.78 -7.80
C ARG A 308 6.08 -29.34 -7.56
N PRO A 309 7.26 -29.12 -6.95
CA PRO A 309 8.24 -30.14 -6.52
C PRO A 309 7.69 -31.08 -5.43
N MET A 310 8.21 -32.31 -5.38
CA MET A 310 7.76 -33.28 -4.37
C MET A 310 8.11 -32.83 -2.95
N LEU A 311 7.38 -33.33 -1.95
CA LEU A 311 7.79 -33.12 -0.56
C LEU A 311 9.19 -33.70 -0.35
N ALA A 312 10.06 -32.90 0.26
CA ALA A 312 11.48 -33.17 0.39
C ALA A 312 11.81 -33.86 1.73
N THR A 313 13.09 -34.15 1.96
CA THR A 313 13.52 -34.72 3.25
C THR A 313 13.48 -33.68 4.37
N GLU A 314 13.64 -34.14 5.62
CA GLU A 314 13.77 -33.23 6.76
C GLU A 314 15.03 -32.36 6.66
N ASP A 315 16.13 -32.91 6.13
CA ASP A 315 17.38 -32.18 5.86
C ASP A 315 17.19 -31.08 4.80
N ASP A 316 16.38 -31.33 3.77
CA ASP A 316 16.02 -30.32 2.77
C ASP A 316 15.20 -29.19 3.40
N GLN A 317 14.16 -29.53 4.18
CA GLN A 317 13.34 -28.54 4.89
C GLN A 317 14.20 -27.69 5.84
N ASN A 318 15.09 -28.32 6.62
CA ASN A 318 16.01 -27.63 7.52
C ASN A 318 16.93 -26.68 6.74
N ALA A 319 17.47 -27.10 5.59
CA ALA A 319 18.28 -26.23 4.74
C ALA A 319 17.51 -25.01 4.20
N LEU A 320 16.20 -25.13 3.92
CA LEU A 320 15.38 -23.96 3.56
C LEU A 320 15.24 -22.97 4.74
N TRP A 321 15.02 -23.48 5.97
CA TRP A 321 14.93 -22.65 7.18
C TRP A 321 16.26 -21.98 7.55
N GLU A 322 17.39 -22.70 7.46
CA GLU A 322 18.74 -22.15 7.68
C GLU A 322 19.14 -21.08 6.65
N ASN A 323 18.45 -21.03 5.51
CA ASN A 323 18.73 -20.12 4.40
C ASN A 323 17.56 -19.17 4.09
N LEU A 324 16.72 -18.85 5.09
CA LEU A 324 15.62 -17.88 4.97
C LEU A 324 16.04 -16.55 4.31
N GLN A 325 17.23 -16.05 4.59
CA GLN A 325 17.83 -14.83 4.00
C GLN A 325 18.09 -14.93 2.49
N VAL A 326 18.12 -16.14 1.93
CA VAL A 326 18.27 -16.42 0.50
C VAL A 326 16.91 -16.42 -0.20
N ILE A 327 15.82 -16.71 0.52
CA ILE A 327 14.46 -16.77 -0.02
C ILE A 327 13.89 -15.35 -0.16
N ASP A 328 13.62 -14.90 -1.39
CA ASP A 328 13.10 -13.55 -1.62
C ASP A 328 11.58 -13.46 -1.42
N CYS A 329 10.84 -14.49 -1.85
CA CYS A 329 9.37 -14.52 -1.78
C CYS A 329 8.85 -15.77 -1.08
N PHE A 330 7.68 -15.65 -0.47
CA PHE A 330 6.82 -16.79 -0.23
C PHE A 330 5.68 -16.74 -1.25
N ALA A 331 5.29 -17.88 -1.78
CA ALA A 331 4.18 -18.00 -2.73
C ALA A 331 3.45 -19.31 -2.46
N SER A 332 2.12 -19.35 -2.56
CA SER A 332 1.40 -20.54 -2.08
C SER A 332 1.56 -21.75 -2.99
N ASP A 333 1.89 -21.51 -4.26
CA ASP A 333 1.65 -22.45 -5.37
C ASP A 333 0.24 -23.07 -5.23
N HIS A 334 -0.77 -22.19 -5.08
CA HIS A 334 -2.15 -22.62 -4.90
C HIS A 334 -2.61 -23.33 -6.18
N ALA A 335 -2.55 -24.66 -6.11
CA ALA A 335 -2.78 -25.60 -7.19
C ALA A 335 -3.98 -26.51 -6.83
N PRO A 336 -5.22 -25.95 -6.84
CA PRO A 336 -6.43 -26.66 -6.45
C PRO A 336 -6.76 -27.79 -7.43
N HIS A 337 -7.22 -28.90 -6.86
CA HIS A 337 -7.66 -30.15 -7.48
C HIS A 337 -8.69 -30.79 -6.55
N THR A 338 -9.76 -31.37 -7.07
CA THR A 338 -10.82 -31.92 -6.20
C THR A 338 -10.32 -33.17 -5.45
N LYS A 339 -10.96 -33.53 -4.31
CA LYS A 339 -10.57 -34.73 -3.54
C LYS A 339 -10.64 -36.00 -4.39
N GLU A 340 -11.56 -36.06 -5.35
CA GLU A 340 -11.76 -37.17 -6.29
C GLU A 340 -10.58 -37.29 -7.25
N GLU A 341 -10.14 -36.17 -7.86
CA GLU A 341 -8.95 -36.17 -8.71
C GLU A 341 -7.70 -36.61 -7.94
N LYS A 342 -7.52 -36.07 -6.73
CA LYS A 342 -6.41 -36.38 -5.82
C LYS A 342 -6.40 -37.81 -5.28
N ARG A 343 -7.49 -38.57 -5.46
CA ARG A 343 -7.62 -39.99 -5.08
C ARG A 343 -7.67 -40.95 -6.29
N SER A 344 -7.59 -40.42 -7.51
CA SER A 344 -7.56 -41.22 -8.74
C SER A 344 -6.25 -42.01 -8.88
N ASP A 345 -6.22 -42.95 -9.83
CA ASP A 345 -5.02 -43.76 -10.14
C ASP A 345 -3.84 -42.92 -10.69
N LYS A 346 -4.12 -41.71 -11.18
CA LYS A 346 -3.12 -40.76 -11.69
C LYS A 346 -3.36 -39.39 -11.04
N PRO A 347 -3.13 -39.26 -9.72
CA PRO A 347 -3.55 -38.09 -8.98
C PRO A 347 -2.68 -36.87 -9.36
N PRO A 348 -3.29 -35.71 -9.67
CA PRO A 348 -2.55 -34.56 -10.13
C PRO A 348 -1.76 -33.90 -8.98
N PRO A 349 -0.56 -33.37 -9.26
CA PRO A 349 0.25 -32.67 -8.27
C PRO A 349 -0.35 -31.30 -7.97
N GLY A 350 -0.30 -30.91 -6.69
CA GLY A 350 -0.68 -29.57 -6.25
C GLY A 350 -1.54 -29.58 -4.99
N PHE A 351 -1.47 -28.46 -4.28
CA PHE A 351 -2.21 -28.20 -3.05
C PHE A 351 -2.93 -26.84 -3.10
N PRO A 352 -4.17 -26.72 -2.61
CA PRO A 352 -4.75 -25.41 -2.35
C PRO A 352 -4.08 -24.76 -1.12
N GLY A 353 -3.38 -23.63 -1.33
CA GLY A 353 -2.58 -22.98 -0.28
C GLY A 353 -3.03 -21.59 0.22
N LEU A 354 -3.71 -20.77 -0.61
CA LEU A 354 -4.03 -19.36 -0.33
C LEU A 354 -4.55 -19.07 1.08
N GLU A 355 -5.61 -19.75 1.53
CA GLU A 355 -6.27 -19.48 2.82
C GLU A 355 -5.44 -19.90 4.03
N THR A 356 -4.52 -20.83 3.85
CA THR A 356 -3.68 -21.39 4.93
C THR A 356 -2.29 -20.77 5.01
N MET A 357 -1.81 -20.12 3.93
CA MET A 357 -0.44 -19.61 3.85
C MET A 357 -0.12 -18.58 4.94
N LEU A 358 -0.90 -17.50 5.05
CA LEU A 358 -0.64 -16.49 6.08
C LEU A 358 -0.82 -17.05 7.50
N PRO A 359 -1.91 -17.77 7.87
CA PRO A 359 -2.04 -18.40 9.20
C PRO A 359 -0.88 -19.33 9.59
N LEU A 360 -0.32 -20.10 8.66
CA LEU A 360 0.89 -20.90 8.90
C LEU A 360 2.09 -20.03 9.28
N PHE A 361 2.34 -18.97 8.53
CA PHE A 361 3.44 -18.05 8.82
C PHE A 361 3.20 -17.25 10.12
N LEU A 362 1.97 -16.84 10.44
CA LEU A 362 1.65 -16.22 11.73
C LEU A 362 1.85 -17.20 12.90
N THR A 363 1.58 -18.49 12.70
CA THR A 363 1.89 -19.53 13.69
C THR A 363 3.41 -19.63 13.89
N ALA A 364 4.19 -19.68 12.80
CA ALA A 364 5.64 -19.67 12.88
C ALA A 364 6.24 -18.38 13.50
N VAL A 365 5.57 -17.23 13.37
CA VAL A 365 5.93 -16.00 14.10
C VAL A 365 5.64 -16.12 15.60
N ASN A 366 4.49 -16.69 15.98
CA ASN A 366 4.17 -17.00 17.38
C ASN A 366 5.14 -18.02 18.00
N ASP A 367 5.61 -18.99 17.22
CA ASP A 367 6.62 -19.98 17.60
C ASP A 367 8.06 -19.42 17.63
N GLY A 368 8.26 -18.14 17.28
CA GLY A 368 9.57 -17.48 17.24
C GLY A 368 10.48 -17.91 16.09
N ARG A 369 9.96 -18.63 15.09
CA ARG A 369 10.72 -19.09 13.90
C ARG A 369 10.84 -18.04 12.80
N LEU A 370 9.97 -17.02 12.81
CA LEU A 370 9.95 -15.89 11.88
C LEU A 370 9.66 -14.60 12.63
N THR A 371 10.06 -13.45 12.07
CA THR A 371 9.49 -12.15 12.47
C THR A 371 8.28 -11.79 11.58
N LEU A 372 7.41 -10.89 12.03
CA LEU A 372 6.34 -10.38 11.18
C LEU A 372 6.91 -9.62 9.95
N ASP A 373 8.06 -8.97 10.11
CA ASP A 373 8.77 -8.31 9.00
C ASP A 373 9.31 -9.32 7.98
N ASP A 374 9.76 -10.51 8.40
CA ASP A 374 10.16 -11.58 7.48
C ASP A 374 9.00 -12.01 6.56
N VAL A 375 7.80 -12.09 7.13
CA VAL A 375 6.55 -12.43 6.42
C VAL A 375 6.17 -11.29 5.47
N VAL A 376 6.13 -10.04 5.95
CA VAL A 376 5.75 -8.88 5.13
C VAL A 376 6.78 -8.59 4.02
N ASN A 377 8.08 -8.77 4.27
CA ASN A 377 9.10 -8.63 3.23
C ASN A 377 8.89 -9.64 2.09
N ARG A 378 8.61 -10.91 2.42
CA ARG A 378 8.47 -12.00 1.45
C ARG A 378 7.08 -12.13 0.82
N LEU A 379 6.05 -11.54 1.42
CA LEU A 379 4.66 -11.50 0.90
C LEU A 379 4.20 -10.11 0.43
N TYR A 380 5.04 -9.09 0.48
CA TYR A 380 4.70 -7.75 -0.03
C TYR A 380 5.89 -7.07 -0.73
N TYR A 381 6.93 -6.66 0.01
CA TYR A 381 7.96 -5.77 -0.54
C TYR A 381 8.79 -6.42 -1.66
N ASN A 382 9.23 -7.67 -1.47
CA ASN A 382 10.01 -8.39 -2.47
C ASN A 382 9.15 -8.80 -3.68
N PRO A 383 7.95 -9.40 -3.53
CA PRO A 383 7.00 -9.60 -4.63
C PRO A 383 6.79 -8.33 -5.47
N LYS A 384 6.49 -7.20 -4.81
CA LYS A 384 6.24 -5.92 -5.47
C LYS A 384 7.43 -5.44 -6.29
N LYS A 385 8.64 -5.55 -5.71
CA LYS A 385 9.91 -5.16 -6.36
C LYS A 385 10.26 -6.07 -7.55
N ILE A 386 10.23 -7.38 -7.35
CA ILE A 386 10.64 -8.38 -8.36
C ILE A 386 9.71 -8.34 -9.57
N PHE A 387 8.40 -8.26 -9.33
CA PHE A 387 7.39 -8.29 -10.39
C PHE A 387 6.97 -6.90 -10.91
N ASN A 388 7.59 -5.83 -10.41
CA ASN A 388 7.26 -4.43 -10.75
C ASN A 388 5.74 -4.16 -10.65
N LEU A 389 5.17 -4.48 -9.49
CA LEU A 389 3.73 -4.38 -9.22
C LEU A 389 3.39 -3.02 -8.57
N PRO A 390 2.26 -2.39 -8.95
CA PRO A 390 1.86 -1.10 -8.41
C PRO A 390 1.34 -1.19 -6.96
N ASP A 391 1.36 -0.08 -6.23
CA ASP A 391 0.68 0.02 -4.93
C ASP A 391 -0.85 -0.09 -5.08
N GLN A 392 -1.47 -0.85 -4.16
CA GLN A 392 -2.91 -0.86 -3.99
C GLN A 392 -3.28 0.24 -2.98
N PRO A 393 -3.90 1.36 -3.40
CA PRO A 393 -4.16 2.48 -2.50
C PRO A 393 -5.21 2.11 -1.45
N ASN A 394 -5.14 2.68 -0.24
CA ASN A 394 -6.10 2.42 0.84
C ASN A 394 -6.34 0.92 1.12
N THR A 395 -5.35 0.07 0.85
CA THR A 395 -5.43 -1.39 0.97
C THR A 395 -4.60 -1.86 2.16
N TYR A 396 -5.16 -2.77 2.96
CA TYR A 396 -4.51 -3.32 4.15
C TYR A 396 -5.23 -4.56 4.67
N VAL A 397 -4.53 -5.35 5.48
CA VAL A 397 -5.07 -6.51 6.19
C VAL A 397 -4.94 -6.25 7.68
N GLU A 398 -5.96 -6.65 8.45
CA GLU A 398 -5.91 -6.71 9.90
C GLU A 398 -5.91 -8.17 10.34
N ILE A 399 -4.88 -8.52 11.10
CA ILE A 399 -4.66 -9.86 11.66
C ILE A 399 -4.79 -9.82 13.17
N ASP A 400 -5.24 -10.93 13.77
CA ASP A 400 -5.17 -11.17 15.21
C ASP A 400 -4.17 -12.31 15.45
N MET A 401 -3.11 -12.01 16.21
CA MET A 401 -2.03 -12.95 16.53
C MET A 401 -2.39 -13.96 17.62
N GLU A 402 -3.43 -13.70 18.43
CA GLU A 402 -3.75 -14.50 19.61
C GLU A 402 -4.85 -15.54 19.35
N THR A 403 -5.66 -15.38 18.30
CA THR A 403 -6.72 -16.34 17.97
C THR A 403 -6.11 -17.68 17.52
N GLU A 404 -6.30 -18.70 18.35
CA GLU A 404 -6.07 -20.11 18.02
C GLU A 404 -7.33 -20.71 17.37
N TRP A 405 -7.14 -21.43 16.27
CA TRP A 405 -8.21 -22.08 15.53
C TRP A 405 -7.71 -23.30 14.75
N LYS A 406 -8.64 -24.17 14.34
CA LYS A 406 -8.34 -25.38 13.58
C LYS A 406 -8.79 -25.20 12.14
N VAL A 407 -7.98 -25.61 11.17
CA VAL A 407 -8.36 -25.57 9.74
C VAL A 407 -9.53 -26.52 9.49
N VAL A 408 -10.72 -25.97 9.23
CA VAL A 408 -11.96 -26.70 8.91
C VAL A 408 -12.23 -26.57 7.42
N GLU A 409 -12.21 -27.69 6.69
CA GLU A 409 -12.25 -27.70 5.22
C GLU A 409 -13.54 -27.12 4.63
N ASP A 410 -14.68 -27.33 5.29
CA ASP A 410 -15.99 -26.84 4.83
C ASP A 410 -16.05 -25.30 4.76
N ASN A 411 -15.31 -24.63 5.65
CA ASN A 411 -15.25 -23.17 5.78
C ASN A 411 -14.36 -22.51 4.70
N LEU A 412 -13.56 -23.29 3.97
CA LEU A 412 -12.64 -22.75 2.96
C LEU A 412 -13.39 -22.22 1.74
N PHE A 413 -12.94 -21.11 1.16
CA PHE A 413 -13.49 -20.52 -0.06
C PHE A 413 -13.05 -21.24 -1.34
N THR A 414 -11.90 -21.94 -1.34
CA THR A 414 -11.48 -22.77 -2.48
C THR A 414 -12.56 -23.79 -2.86
N LYS A 415 -12.89 -23.89 -4.15
CA LYS A 415 -13.93 -24.83 -4.64
C LYS A 415 -13.62 -26.28 -4.31
N CYS A 416 -12.34 -26.62 -4.18
CA CYS A 416 -11.93 -27.99 -3.88
C CYS A 416 -12.27 -28.46 -2.46
N LYS A 417 -12.62 -27.54 -1.54
CA LYS A 417 -13.08 -27.85 -0.17
C LYS A 417 -12.17 -28.85 0.57
N TRP A 418 -10.86 -28.62 0.49
CA TRP A 418 -9.85 -29.35 1.24
C TRP A 418 -8.57 -28.53 1.39
N SER A 419 -7.70 -28.95 2.29
CA SER A 419 -6.34 -28.43 2.42
C SER A 419 -5.41 -29.53 2.92
N PRO A 420 -4.14 -29.62 2.49
CA PRO A 420 -3.19 -30.52 3.14
C PRO A 420 -2.91 -30.12 4.60
N PHE A 421 -3.32 -28.92 5.03
CA PHE A 421 -3.28 -28.51 6.44
C PHE A 421 -4.61 -28.74 7.17
N GLY A 422 -5.55 -29.49 6.56
CA GLY A 422 -6.85 -29.81 7.12
C GLY A 422 -6.73 -30.44 8.52
N GLY A 423 -7.39 -29.82 9.50
CA GLY A 423 -7.34 -30.26 10.89
C GLY A 423 -6.11 -29.84 11.70
N ARG A 424 -5.13 -29.13 11.12
CA ARG A 424 -4.02 -28.51 11.85
C ARG A 424 -4.53 -27.33 12.69
N THR A 425 -4.00 -27.17 13.90
CA THR A 425 -4.23 -25.97 14.72
C THR A 425 -3.25 -24.88 14.28
N MET A 426 -3.75 -23.66 14.12
CA MET A 426 -2.99 -22.46 13.78
C MET A 426 -3.17 -21.42 14.89
N LYS A 427 -2.15 -20.61 15.14
CA LYS A 427 -2.24 -19.42 16.00
C LYS A 427 -1.95 -18.17 15.18
N GLY A 428 -2.97 -17.35 14.99
CA GLY A 428 -2.97 -16.24 14.05
C GLY A 428 -4.10 -16.37 13.02
N SER A 429 -4.84 -15.28 12.79
CA SER A 429 -5.99 -15.28 11.87
C SER A 429 -6.16 -13.94 11.15
N VAL A 430 -6.75 -13.97 9.95
CA VAL A 430 -7.17 -12.78 9.22
C VAL A 430 -8.54 -12.35 9.74
N CYS A 431 -8.63 -11.15 10.32
CA CYS A 431 -9.89 -10.59 10.81
C CYS A 431 -10.60 -9.78 9.73
N ARG A 432 -9.86 -8.90 9.03
CA ARG A 432 -10.41 -8.01 8.02
C ARG A 432 -9.42 -7.77 6.88
N VAL A 433 -9.93 -7.68 5.67
CA VAL A 433 -9.20 -7.15 4.50
C VAL A 433 -9.96 -5.94 3.97
N VAL A 434 -9.24 -4.85 3.75
CA VAL A 434 -9.73 -3.67 3.04
C VAL A 434 -8.96 -3.58 1.72
N LEU A 435 -9.68 -3.56 0.61
CA LEU A 435 -9.12 -3.46 -0.74
C LEU A 435 -9.63 -2.18 -1.40
N ARG A 436 -8.70 -1.30 -1.78
CA ARG A 436 -8.99 -0.02 -2.45
C ARG A 436 -9.97 0.90 -1.71
N GLY A 437 -10.00 0.78 -0.39
CA GLY A 437 -10.88 1.52 0.52
C GLY A 437 -12.20 0.81 0.86
N GLU A 438 -12.57 -0.24 0.13
CA GLU A 438 -13.75 -1.05 0.41
C GLU A 438 -13.41 -2.23 1.32
N VAL A 439 -14.31 -2.59 2.22
CA VAL A 439 -14.13 -3.76 3.08
C VAL A 439 -14.40 -5.01 2.25
N ALA A 440 -13.36 -5.79 1.97
CA ALA A 440 -13.39 -6.92 1.05
C ALA A 440 -13.65 -8.26 1.74
N TYR A 441 -13.17 -8.42 2.97
CA TYR A 441 -13.40 -9.61 3.81
C TYR A 441 -13.48 -9.21 5.28
N VAL A 442 -14.39 -9.83 6.05
CA VAL A 442 -14.49 -9.73 7.52
C VAL A 442 -14.98 -11.06 8.09
N ASP A 443 -14.36 -11.56 9.17
CA ASP A 443 -14.87 -12.64 10.02
C ASP A 443 -15.49 -13.85 9.26
N GLY A 444 -14.77 -14.38 8.27
CA GLY A 444 -15.20 -15.54 7.48
C GLY A 444 -16.17 -15.22 6.33
N GLN A 445 -16.36 -13.95 5.95
CA GLN A 445 -17.22 -13.54 4.83
C GLN A 445 -16.48 -12.61 3.86
N VAL A 446 -16.53 -12.94 2.57
CA VAL A 446 -16.08 -12.06 1.48
C VAL A 446 -17.25 -11.18 1.04
N LEU A 447 -17.06 -9.86 1.11
CA LEU A 447 -18.12 -8.86 0.93
C LEU A 447 -18.10 -8.19 -0.46
N VAL A 448 -16.95 -8.19 -1.15
CA VAL A 448 -16.84 -7.66 -2.53
C VAL A 448 -17.35 -8.66 -3.56
N PRO A 449 -18.09 -8.22 -4.60
CA PRO A 449 -18.63 -9.09 -5.64
C PRO A 449 -17.55 -9.59 -6.61
N PRO A 450 -17.82 -10.64 -7.40
CA PRO A 450 -17.03 -10.97 -8.58
C PRO A 450 -16.92 -9.77 -9.53
N GLY A 451 -15.75 -9.57 -10.13
CA GLY A 451 -15.48 -8.43 -11.02
C GLY A 451 -15.14 -7.12 -10.28
N PHE A 452 -14.95 -7.16 -8.96
CA PHE A 452 -14.42 -6.02 -8.20
C PHE A 452 -12.92 -5.81 -8.46
N GLY A 453 -12.17 -6.88 -8.70
CA GLY A 453 -10.71 -6.89 -8.92
C GLY A 453 -10.28 -6.34 -10.28
N PHE A 454 -9.11 -5.71 -10.33
CA PHE A 454 -8.53 -5.13 -11.56
C PHE A 454 -7.25 -5.84 -12.01
N ASP A 455 -7.05 -5.90 -13.34
CA ASP A 455 -5.74 -6.16 -13.92
C ASP A 455 -4.79 -4.97 -13.70
N LEU A 456 -3.69 -5.24 -13.02
CA LEU A 456 -2.69 -4.25 -12.64
C LEU A 456 -1.81 -3.79 -13.81
N ARG A 457 -1.67 -4.60 -14.87
CA ARG A 457 -0.92 -4.20 -16.08
C ARG A 457 -1.70 -3.22 -16.94
N GLU A 458 -3.03 -3.33 -17.01
CA GLU A 458 -3.88 -2.32 -17.63
C GLU A 458 -3.89 -0.97 -16.88
N LEU A 459 -3.66 -0.97 -15.57
CA LEU A 459 -3.50 0.26 -14.80
C LEU A 459 -2.17 0.97 -15.10
N GLN A 460 -1.08 0.23 -15.32
CA GLN A 460 0.21 0.79 -15.72
C GLN A 460 0.16 1.35 -17.16
N LEU A 461 -0.44 0.64 -18.12
CA LEU A 461 -0.55 1.11 -19.52
C LEU A 461 -1.43 2.34 -19.73
N ARG A 462 -2.30 2.67 -18.76
CA ARG A 462 -3.10 3.92 -18.79
C ARG A 462 -2.33 5.13 -18.24
N GLN A 463 -1.10 4.95 -17.75
CA GLN A 463 -0.19 6.06 -17.49
C GLN A 463 0.64 6.33 -18.76
N PRO A 464 0.69 7.57 -19.27
CA PRO A 464 1.42 7.87 -20.50
C PRO A 464 2.93 7.68 -20.30
N PHE A 465 3.53 6.86 -21.17
CA PHE A 465 4.95 6.54 -21.15
C PHE A 465 5.80 7.80 -21.37
N GLN A 466 6.52 8.25 -20.33
CA GLN A 466 7.60 9.22 -20.48
C GLN A 466 8.91 8.46 -20.73
N ALA A 467 9.43 8.57 -21.95
CA ALA A 467 10.76 8.04 -22.27
C ALA A 467 11.84 8.72 -21.41
N PRO A 468 12.88 7.99 -20.97
CA PRO A 468 14.03 8.60 -20.31
C PRO A 468 14.65 9.66 -21.21
N LYS A 469 14.87 10.87 -20.68
CA LYS A 469 15.68 11.87 -21.37
C LYS A 469 17.13 11.70 -20.92
N ASP A 470 17.94 11.11 -21.79
CA ASP A 470 19.39 11.14 -21.62
C ASP A 470 19.89 12.59 -21.59
N SER A 471 20.47 12.97 -20.46
CA SER A 471 21.08 14.28 -20.28
C SER A 471 22.59 14.16 -20.38
N HIS A 472 23.19 14.49 -21.52
CA HIS A 472 24.53 15.09 -21.61
C HIS A 472 24.85 15.58 -23.03
N ASN A 473 24.62 16.87 -23.29
CA ASN A 473 25.60 17.83 -23.82
C ASN A 473 24.95 19.06 -24.48
N SER A 474 24.83 20.13 -23.70
CA SER A 474 25.17 21.48 -24.18
C SER A 474 26.68 21.51 -24.50
N SER A 475 27.21 22.28 -25.45
CA SER A 475 26.66 23.24 -26.42
C SER A 475 27.85 23.81 -27.21
N LEU A 476 27.65 24.34 -28.42
CA LEU A 476 28.35 25.53 -28.91
C LEU A 476 27.71 26.05 -30.21
N GLU A 477 27.82 27.37 -30.43
CA GLU A 477 27.09 28.13 -31.45
C GLU A 477 27.84 28.22 -32.79
N GLY A 478 27.14 28.56 -33.87
CA GLY A 478 27.76 28.93 -35.16
C GLY A 478 26.78 28.95 -36.32
N GLY A 479 26.41 30.14 -36.82
CA GLY A 479 25.36 30.29 -37.82
C GLY A 479 25.82 30.34 -39.30
N ARG A 480 24.80 30.29 -40.17
CA ARG A 480 24.70 30.73 -41.59
C ARG A 480 24.76 29.70 -42.74
N SER A 481 23.75 29.87 -43.61
CA SER A 481 23.70 29.70 -45.08
C SER A 481 23.89 28.31 -45.75
N THR A 482 22.82 27.90 -46.44
CA THR A 482 22.78 27.08 -47.68
C THR A 482 23.66 27.66 -48.82
N PRO A 483 24.02 26.93 -49.91
CA PRO A 483 23.29 25.82 -50.54
C PRO A 483 24.09 24.65 -51.21
N MET A 484 23.34 23.62 -51.67
CA MET A 484 23.44 22.83 -52.92
C MET A 484 24.77 22.26 -53.50
N PHE A 485 24.61 21.07 -54.10
CA PHE A 485 25.47 20.36 -55.10
C PHE A 485 26.81 19.71 -54.67
N GLY A 486 27.04 18.49 -55.17
CA GLY A 486 28.37 17.84 -55.18
C GLY A 486 28.29 16.30 -55.24
N LYS A 487 28.83 15.67 -56.29
CA LYS A 487 28.91 14.20 -56.46
C LYS A 487 30.31 13.66 -56.12
N THR A 488 30.33 12.35 -55.85
CA THR A 488 31.35 11.34 -56.25
C THR A 488 32.66 11.13 -55.48
N LYS A 489 32.90 9.82 -55.25
CA LYS A 489 34.15 9.03 -55.27
C LYS A 489 35.01 8.86 -54.00
N GLU A 490 34.90 7.64 -53.48
CA GLU A 490 35.99 6.65 -53.26
C GLU A 490 37.37 7.14 -52.82
N LEU A 491 37.86 6.59 -51.70
CA LEU A 491 39.23 6.08 -51.68
C LEU A 491 39.36 4.81 -50.81
N THR A 492 40.23 3.92 -51.26
CA THR A 492 40.39 2.53 -50.83
C THR A 492 41.36 2.39 -49.65
N VAL A 493 41.15 1.39 -48.78
CA VAL A 493 42.23 0.82 -47.95
C VAL A 493 42.20 -0.71 -48.05
N LEU A 494 43.32 -1.30 -48.44
CA LEU A 494 43.54 -2.75 -48.51
C LEU A 494 44.87 -3.12 -47.83
N CYS A 495 44.81 -4.19 -47.03
CA CYS A 495 45.83 -5.23 -46.88
C CYS A 495 47.19 -4.96 -46.18
N ASN A 496 47.32 -5.65 -45.03
CA ASN A 496 48.32 -6.70 -44.72
C ASN A 496 49.65 -6.36 -43.99
N PRO A 497 50.30 -7.38 -43.38
CA PRO A 497 50.89 -7.26 -42.02
C PRO A 497 52.41 -7.52 -41.95
N SER A 498 52.99 -7.48 -40.72
CA SER A 498 54.03 -8.42 -40.20
C SER A 498 54.56 -7.99 -38.81
N ASP A 499 55.07 -8.98 -38.05
CA ASP A 499 55.74 -8.94 -36.72
C ASP A 499 57.09 -8.13 -36.69
N PRO A 500 57.92 -8.10 -35.60
CA PRO A 500 57.83 -8.69 -34.23
C PRO A 500 58.22 -7.73 -33.05
N PHE A 501 58.16 -8.21 -31.79
CA PHE A 501 59.30 -8.32 -30.82
C PHE A 501 58.89 -8.52 -29.34
N GLU A 502 59.71 -9.28 -28.61
CA GLU A 502 59.65 -9.53 -27.15
C GLU A 502 60.33 -8.40 -26.34
N PHE A 503 60.03 -8.29 -25.03
CA PHE A 503 61.08 -8.14 -24.01
C PHE A 503 60.64 -8.56 -22.59
N SER A 504 61.63 -8.76 -21.70
CA SER A 504 61.58 -9.56 -20.46
C SER A 504 61.62 -8.74 -19.15
N ALA A 505 61.57 -9.45 -18.01
CA ALA A 505 61.73 -8.93 -16.65
C ALA A 505 63.20 -8.76 -16.21
N GLU A 506 63.47 -8.02 -15.10
CA GLU A 506 64.12 -8.51 -13.85
C GLU A 506 64.52 -7.40 -12.82
N PHE A 507 64.85 -7.84 -11.59
CA PHE A 507 65.41 -7.14 -10.39
C PHE A 507 64.49 -6.15 -9.62
N GLY A 508 64.33 -6.19 -8.27
CA GLY A 508 64.80 -7.03 -7.13
C GLY A 508 64.17 -6.49 -5.81
N GLY A 509 64.28 -7.04 -4.58
CA GLY A 509 65.01 -8.19 -4.00
C GLY A 509 64.47 -8.59 -2.59
N ASP A 510 65.35 -8.88 -1.61
CA ASP A 510 65.18 -9.16 -0.16
C ASP A 510 64.05 -10.12 0.33
N ILE A 511 64.31 -11.40 0.68
CA ILE A 511 64.97 -11.97 1.91
C ILE A 511 64.00 -11.94 3.13
N GLN A 512 63.51 -13.03 3.76
CA GLN A 512 64.20 -14.28 4.18
C GLN A 512 63.23 -15.43 4.57
N ASP A 513 63.70 -16.68 4.37
CA ASP A 513 63.39 -18.01 4.97
C ASP A 513 62.12 -18.32 5.84
N GLY A 514 61.52 -19.52 5.78
CA GLY A 514 61.75 -20.65 4.86
C GLY A 514 61.27 -22.05 5.35
N ARG A 515 61.19 -23.00 4.39
CA ARG A 515 61.26 -24.50 4.51
C ARG A 515 60.16 -25.23 5.34
N ALA A 516 59.76 -26.49 5.08
CA ALA A 516 60.14 -27.56 4.13
C ALA A 516 58.88 -28.41 3.82
N SER A 517 58.54 -28.72 2.55
CA SER A 517 58.93 -29.88 1.73
C SER A 517 58.58 -31.29 2.26
N MET A 518 57.72 -32.04 1.55
CA MET A 518 58.11 -33.19 0.71
C MET A 518 56.91 -34.04 0.22
N SER A 519 57.06 -34.53 -1.01
CA SER A 519 56.50 -35.76 -1.61
C SER A 519 57.71 -36.47 -2.27
N PRO A 520 57.71 -37.74 -2.78
CA PRO A 520 56.54 -38.45 -3.35
C PRO A 520 56.55 -40.03 -3.35
N MET A 521 55.57 -40.62 -4.07
CA MET A 521 55.66 -41.82 -4.95
C MET A 521 55.60 -43.29 -4.42
N ILE A 522 55.07 -44.17 -5.32
CA ILE A 522 55.06 -45.66 -5.40
C ILE A 522 54.15 -46.43 -4.39
N GLY A 523 53.31 -47.44 -4.74
CA GLY A 523 52.79 -47.93 -6.04
C GLY A 523 52.26 -49.41 -6.05
N ARG A 524 51.13 -49.68 -6.78
CA ARG A 524 50.63 -51.02 -7.29
C ARG A 524 50.13 -52.10 -6.26
N PRO A 525 49.47 -53.23 -6.67
CA PRO A 525 48.51 -53.49 -7.78
C PRO A 525 47.31 -54.48 -7.51
N SER A 526 46.36 -54.60 -8.48
CA SER A 526 45.46 -55.77 -8.76
C SER A 526 44.29 -56.06 -7.77
N SER A 527 43.18 -56.78 -8.08
CA SER A 527 42.81 -57.64 -9.24
C SER A 527 41.28 -57.80 -9.51
N ARG A 528 40.92 -57.83 -10.81
CA ARG A 528 40.02 -58.72 -11.61
C ARG A 528 38.68 -59.39 -11.12
N VAL A 529 37.62 -59.14 -11.91
CA VAL A 529 36.75 -60.09 -12.71
C VAL A 529 35.44 -60.73 -12.15
N ASN A 530 34.33 -60.49 -12.90
CA ASN A 530 33.09 -61.28 -13.21
C ASN A 530 32.45 -62.24 -12.16
N ARG A 531 31.11 -62.32 -12.00
CA ARG A 531 30.17 -62.94 -12.98
C ARG A 531 28.66 -62.70 -12.72
N SER A 532 27.91 -63.04 -13.77
CA SER A 532 26.47 -63.03 -14.08
C SER A 532 25.48 -63.93 -13.30
N SER A 533 24.18 -63.69 -13.59
CA SER A 533 23.03 -64.64 -13.67
C SER A 533 22.45 -65.20 -12.34
N LEU A 534 21.13 -65.21 -12.10
CA LEU A 534 20.06 -65.95 -12.82
C LEU A 534 18.64 -65.45 -12.45
N SER A 535 17.68 -65.62 -13.37
CA SER A 535 16.23 -65.62 -13.12
C SER A 535 15.70 -67.03 -12.78
N PRO A 536 14.50 -67.15 -12.18
CA PRO A 536 13.52 -68.06 -12.81
C PRO A 536 12.06 -67.55 -12.82
N THR A 537 11.22 -68.23 -13.60
CA THR A 537 9.80 -67.93 -13.86
C THR A 537 8.93 -69.18 -13.62
N ILE A 538 7.83 -69.07 -12.87
CA ILE A 538 6.75 -70.08 -12.67
C ILE A 538 5.46 -69.25 -12.39
N THR A 539 4.44 -69.09 -13.25
CA THR A 539 3.44 -69.98 -13.89
C THR A 539 2.28 -70.46 -12.99
N GLY A 540 1.03 -70.26 -13.44
CA GLY A 540 -0.23 -70.86 -12.91
C GLY A 540 -1.31 -69.82 -12.59
N SER A 541 -2.24 -69.46 -13.49
CA SER A 541 -3.43 -70.19 -13.98
C SER A 541 -4.61 -70.26 -12.98
N HIS A 542 -5.75 -69.61 -13.31
CA HIS A 542 -7.11 -70.21 -13.34
C HIS A 542 -8.22 -69.19 -13.69
N ASN A 543 -8.91 -69.44 -14.80
CA ASN A 543 -10.33 -69.10 -15.05
C ASN A 543 -11.20 -70.28 -14.56
N PRO A 544 -12.56 -70.27 -14.55
CA PRO A 544 -13.51 -69.31 -15.18
C PRO A 544 -14.73 -68.91 -14.30
N LEU A 545 -15.63 -68.05 -14.81
CA LEU A 545 -17.05 -68.38 -15.08
C LEU A 545 -17.81 -67.21 -15.74
N ASN A 546 -18.98 -67.51 -16.33
CA ASN A 546 -19.64 -66.73 -17.39
C ASN A 546 -21.13 -66.41 -17.03
N LEU A 547 -21.86 -65.79 -17.97
CA LEU A 547 -23.31 -65.48 -17.97
C LEU A 547 -23.72 -64.21 -17.15
N LEU A 548 -24.59 -63.30 -17.63
CA LEU A 548 -25.42 -63.26 -18.87
C LEU A 548 -25.72 -61.83 -19.38
N ALA A 549 -26.08 -61.74 -20.67
CA ALA A 549 -26.42 -60.59 -21.51
C ALA A 549 -27.58 -59.69 -21.00
N THR A 550 -27.74 -58.41 -21.41
CA THR A 550 -28.24 -57.93 -22.74
C THR A 550 -28.10 -56.38 -22.82
N ALA A 551 -27.71 -55.74 -23.94
CA ALA A 551 -28.54 -55.29 -25.09
C ALA A 551 -29.83 -54.51 -24.68
N SER A 552 -30.20 -53.32 -25.18
CA SER A 552 -29.77 -52.52 -26.35
C SER A 552 -30.34 -51.06 -26.32
N ILE A 553 -29.67 -50.13 -27.02
CA ILE A 553 -30.18 -49.00 -27.87
C ILE A 553 -31.48 -48.24 -27.47
N LEU A 554 -31.42 -46.90 -27.30
CA LEU A 554 -32.20 -45.89 -28.09
C LEU A 554 -32.12 -44.45 -27.54
N SER A 555 -31.93 -43.48 -28.45
CA SER A 555 -32.16 -42.04 -28.22
C SER A 555 -33.48 -41.60 -28.86
N PRO A 556 -34.24 -40.69 -28.25
CA PRO A 556 -35.24 -39.87 -28.94
C PRO A 556 -35.09 -38.34 -28.58
N PRO A 557 -35.82 -37.39 -29.20
CA PRO A 557 -35.13 -36.33 -29.95
C PRO A 557 -35.58 -34.88 -29.67
N VAL A 558 -35.05 -33.96 -30.47
CA VAL A 558 -35.37 -32.52 -30.54
C VAL A 558 -36.72 -32.28 -31.24
N PRO A 559 -37.51 -31.26 -30.83
CA PRO A 559 -38.52 -30.62 -31.67
C PRO A 559 -38.13 -29.18 -32.06
N GLY A 560 -38.57 -28.71 -33.23
CA GLY A 560 -38.24 -27.36 -33.71
C GLY A 560 -39.34 -26.68 -34.54
N SER A 561 -39.13 -25.38 -34.76
CA SER A 561 -39.80 -24.48 -35.73
C SER A 561 -41.32 -24.26 -35.67
N THR A 562 -41.73 -22.99 -35.76
CA THR A 562 -42.70 -22.50 -36.77
C THR A 562 -42.56 -20.98 -36.90
N LEU A 563 -42.70 -20.47 -38.12
CA LEU A 563 -42.68 -19.05 -38.52
C LEU A 563 -44.06 -18.71 -39.09
N MET A 564 -44.64 -17.55 -38.75
CA MET A 564 -45.76 -16.94 -39.51
C MET A 564 -45.79 -15.43 -39.25
N SER A 565 -45.98 -14.65 -40.31
CA SER A 565 -46.12 -13.19 -40.27
C SER A 565 -47.52 -12.78 -40.69
N LEU A 566 -48.07 -11.70 -40.12
CA LEU A 566 -49.09 -10.87 -40.78
C LEU A 566 -48.98 -9.43 -40.28
N ALA A 567 -49.31 -8.47 -41.15
CA ALA A 567 -49.08 -7.05 -40.95
C ALA A 567 -50.38 -6.27 -40.72
N ASN A 568 -50.30 -5.13 -40.00
CA ASN A 568 -50.91 -3.84 -40.35
C ASN A 568 -50.66 -2.78 -39.24
N GLY A 569 -50.49 -1.51 -39.64
CA GLY A 569 -50.48 -0.35 -38.72
C GLY A 569 -51.91 0.07 -38.30
N PRO A 570 -52.06 1.11 -37.45
CA PRO A 570 -51.53 2.44 -37.73
C PRO A 570 -50.87 3.18 -36.54
N SER A 571 -50.44 4.42 -36.82
CA SER A 571 -49.72 5.35 -35.94
C SER A 571 -50.55 5.99 -34.82
N THR A 572 -49.94 6.22 -33.64
CA THR A 572 -49.95 7.54 -32.93
C THR A 572 -48.97 7.60 -31.75
N GLN A 573 -48.21 8.71 -31.68
CA GLN A 573 -47.68 9.41 -30.48
C GLN A 573 -46.99 8.60 -29.36
N THR A 574 -45.65 8.69 -29.30
CA THR A 574 -44.83 8.41 -28.10
C THR A 574 -44.28 9.71 -27.51
N SER A 575 -44.75 10.08 -26.31
CA SER A 575 -44.22 11.21 -25.55
C SER A 575 -42.89 10.87 -24.90
N THR A 576 -41.84 11.65 -25.18
CA THR A 576 -40.52 11.55 -24.55
C THR A 576 -40.54 12.08 -23.12
N MET A 577 -40.41 11.19 -22.13
CA MET A 577 -40.08 11.53 -20.75
C MET A 577 -38.58 11.27 -20.50
N HIS A 578 -37.78 12.34 -20.41
CA HIS A 578 -36.37 12.25 -20.04
C HIS A 578 -36.21 11.86 -18.56
N PHE A 579 -35.76 10.64 -18.28
CA PHE A 579 -35.20 10.30 -16.98
C PHE A 579 -33.69 10.58 -16.96
N THR A 580 -33.31 11.69 -16.32
CA THR A 580 -31.92 12.01 -16.00
C THR A 580 -31.41 11.14 -14.86
N SER A 581 -30.46 10.24 -15.11
CA SER A 581 -29.79 9.48 -14.04
C SER A 581 -29.01 10.40 -13.09
N PRO A 582 -29.11 10.20 -11.76
CA PRO A 582 -28.38 11.01 -10.79
C PRO A 582 -26.88 10.67 -10.81
N ALA A 583 -26.04 11.70 -10.98
CA ALA A 583 -24.60 11.55 -10.90
C ALA A 583 -24.17 11.16 -9.47
N ARG A 584 -23.36 10.10 -9.34
CA ARG A 584 -22.80 9.68 -8.04
C ARG A 584 -21.71 10.64 -7.60
N ASN A 585 -21.99 11.43 -6.54
CA ASN A 585 -21.00 12.24 -5.85
C ASN A 585 -19.97 11.36 -5.12
N LEU A 586 -18.69 11.61 -5.38
CA LEU A 586 -17.56 11.03 -4.62
C LEU A 586 -16.90 12.14 -3.80
N GLY A 587 -16.95 12.00 -2.48
CA GLY A 587 -16.39 12.95 -1.51
C GLY A 587 -17.30 14.15 -1.20
N PRO A 588 -17.14 14.78 -0.02
CA PRO A 588 -17.85 16.01 0.30
C PRO A 588 -17.33 17.13 -0.62
N ALA A 589 -18.24 17.69 -1.44
CA ALA A 589 -17.90 18.81 -2.32
C ALA A 589 -17.30 19.96 -1.49
N VAL A 590 -16.11 20.43 -1.89
CA VAL A 590 -15.48 21.61 -1.29
C VAL A 590 -16.45 22.78 -1.44
N ASN A 591 -16.93 23.34 -0.34
CA ASN A 591 -17.99 24.34 -0.36
C ASN A 591 -17.55 25.56 -1.21
N PRO A 592 -18.16 25.78 -2.40
CA PRO A 592 -17.67 26.76 -3.36
C PRO A 592 -17.81 28.19 -2.85
N ASN A 593 -18.70 28.43 -1.87
CA ASN A 593 -18.88 29.74 -1.25
C ASN A 593 -17.73 30.08 -0.29
N ILE A 594 -17.13 29.09 0.37
CA ILE A 594 -15.94 29.31 1.23
C ILE A 594 -14.70 29.53 0.36
N VAL A 595 -14.50 28.75 -0.72
CA VAL A 595 -13.38 28.93 -1.65
C VAL A 595 -13.33 30.35 -2.21
N LYS A 596 -14.49 30.89 -2.64
CA LYS A 596 -14.61 32.27 -3.15
C LYS A 596 -14.08 33.34 -2.20
N THR A 597 -14.04 33.11 -0.88
CA THR A 597 -13.52 34.09 0.10
C THR A 597 -11.99 34.24 0.08
N LEU A 598 -11.26 33.32 -0.56
CA LEU A 598 -9.80 33.36 -0.65
C LEU A 598 -9.27 33.59 -2.08
N VAL A 599 -10.12 33.44 -3.10
CA VAL A 599 -9.75 33.74 -4.49
C VAL A 599 -9.35 35.21 -4.60
N GLY A 600 -8.18 35.50 -5.17
CA GLY A 600 -7.69 36.87 -5.37
C GLY A 600 -7.24 37.61 -4.10
N HIS A 601 -7.33 37.01 -2.91
CA HIS A 601 -6.99 37.68 -1.64
C HIS A 601 -5.50 37.52 -1.28
N HIS A 602 -4.93 38.52 -0.60
CA HIS A 602 -3.57 38.44 -0.06
C HIS A 602 -3.54 37.58 1.22
N VAL A 603 -2.50 36.77 1.38
CA VAL A 603 -2.23 35.96 2.57
C VAL A 603 -1.09 36.60 3.34
N LEU A 604 -1.43 37.55 4.22
CA LEU A 604 -0.44 38.37 4.94
C LEU A 604 -0.20 37.91 6.37
N LYS A 605 -1.27 37.49 7.06
CA LYS A 605 -1.29 37.16 8.49
C LYS A 605 -2.17 35.95 8.81
N VAL A 606 -1.86 35.24 9.88
CA VAL A 606 -2.65 34.08 10.33
C VAL A 606 -4.07 34.45 10.78
N ASP A 607 -4.24 35.64 11.35
CA ASP A 607 -5.53 36.15 11.84
C ASP A 607 -6.59 36.34 10.73
N SER A 608 -6.18 36.28 9.45
CA SER A 608 -7.08 36.33 8.31
C SER A 608 -7.82 35.01 8.03
N PHE A 609 -7.36 33.89 8.60
CA PHE A 609 -7.94 32.58 8.34
C PHE A 609 -9.08 32.22 9.30
N THR A 610 -10.20 31.77 8.73
CA THR A 610 -11.27 31.10 9.49
C THR A 610 -11.02 29.59 9.58
N LYS A 611 -11.65 28.94 10.57
CA LYS A 611 -11.58 27.49 10.73
C LYS A 611 -12.07 26.71 9.50
N ASP A 612 -13.07 27.24 8.80
CA ASP A 612 -13.62 26.64 7.59
C ASP A 612 -12.69 26.81 6.39
N GLN A 613 -12.01 27.94 6.28
CA GLN A 613 -10.93 28.14 5.31
C GLN A 613 -9.76 27.18 5.56
N LEU A 614 -9.34 26.98 6.83
CA LEU A 614 -8.34 25.98 7.17
C LEU A 614 -8.79 24.56 6.76
N HIS A 615 -10.03 24.19 7.08
CA HIS A 615 -10.59 22.90 6.70
C HIS A 615 -10.58 22.71 5.16
N CYS A 616 -10.95 23.74 4.40
CA CYS A 616 -10.88 23.76 2.94
C CYS A 616 -9.45 23.58 2.42
N ILE A 617 -8.50 24.39 2.90
CA ILE A 617 -7.08 24.32 2.51
C ILE A 617 -6.52 22.93 2.80
N PHE A 618 -6.76 22.39 4.00
CA PHE A 618 -6.22 21.10 4.41
C PHE A 618 -6.84 19.92 3.67
N ASN A 619 -8.14 19.94 3.37
CA ASN A 619 -8.75 18.87 2.58
C ASN A 619 -8.25 18.88 1.12
N LEU A 620 -8.05 20.07 0.54
CA LEU A 620 -7.44 20.18 -0.79
C LEU A 620 -5.95 19.78 -0.77
N ALA A 621 -5.21 20.15 0.27
CA ALA A 621 -3.83 19.72 0.46
C ALA A 621 -3.72 18.20 0.57
N GLN A 622 -4.66 17.56 1.27
CA GLN A 622 -4.72 16.11 1.38
C GLN A 622 -5.05 15.43 0.03
N ASN A 623 -5.96 16.02 -0.75
CA ASN A 623 -6.23 15.55 -2.11
C ASN A 623 -4.99 15.66 -3.02
N TYR A 624 -4.23 16.75 -2.90
CA TYR A 624 -2.97 16.92 -3.64
C TYR A 624 -1.86 16.01 -3.14
N ARG A 625 -1.74 15.77 -1.83
CA ARG A 625 -0.83 14.77 -1.26
C ARG A 625 -1.13 13.38 -1.85
N PHE A 626 -2.38 12.96 -1.82
CA PHE A 626 -2.85 11.68 -2.36
C PHE A 626 -2.69 11.56 -3.89
N ALA A 627 -2.79 12.66 -4.63
CA ALA A 627 -2.55 12.67 -6.07
C ALA A 627 -1.06 12.59 -6.39
N VAL A 628 -0.21 13.37 -5.70
CA VAL A 628 1.25 13.35 -5.86
C VAL A 628 1.85 12.02 -5.41
N SER A 629 1.38 11.43 -4.30
CA SER A 629 1.83 10.10 -3.82
C SER A 629 1.35 8.93 -4.70
N LYS A 630 0.71 9.23 -5.84
CA LYS A 630 0.23 8.29 -6.85
C LYS A 630 0.69 8.69 -8.25
N ASP A 631 1.64 9.60 -8.34
CA ASP A 631 2.18 10.18 -9.58
C ASP A 631 1.11 10.69 -10.56
N ARG A 632 -0.04 11.16 -10.03
CA ARG A 632 -1.09 11.76 -10.85
C ARG A 632 -0.65 13.17 -11.30
N PRO A 633 -0.67 13.47 -12.61
CA PRO A 633 -0.30 14.79 -13.10
C PRO A 633 -1.36 15.83 -12.70
N LEU A 634 -0.94 16.83 -11.92
CA LEU A 634 -1.75 17.99 -11.51
C LEU A 634 -1.40 19.25 -12.33
N ASP A 635 -0.56 19.10 -13.36
CA ASP A 635 -0.02 20.17 -14.21
C ASP A 635 -1.07 20.92 -15.06
N HIS A 636 -2.32 20.43 -15.06
CA HIS A 636 -3.46 21.05 -15.71
C HIS A 636 -4.13 22.14 -14.84
N ILE A 637 -3.90 22.14 -13.52
CA ILE A 637 -4.65 23.00 -12.57
C ILE A 637 -4.24 24.48 -12.71
N LEU A 638 -2.94 24.74 -12.79
CA LEU A 638 -2.34 26.07 -12.94
C LEU A 638 -1.58 26.22 -14.27
N ARG A 639 -1.90 25.40 -15.29
CA ARG A 639 -1.25 25.48 -16.60
C ARG A 639 -1.32 26.89 -17.17
N GLY A 640 -0.16 27.44 -17.52
CA GLY A 640 -0.05 28.80 -18.08
C GLY A 640 -0.18 29.93 -17.04
N LYS A 641 -0.18 29.62 -15.74
CA LYS A 641 -0.04 30.62 -14.66
C LYS A 641 1.41 30.86 -14.31
N ILE A 642 1.71 32.05 -13.81
CA ILE A 642 3.07 32.45 -13.42
C ILE A 642 3.11 32.88 -11.95
N MET A 643 3.98 32.27 -11.15
CA MET A 643 4.29 32.68 -9.78
C MET A 643 5.60 33.47 -9.74
N ALA A 644 5.59 34.68 -9.17
CA ALA A 644 6.81 35.39 -8.81
C ALA A 644 7.28 34.94 -7.42
N SER A 645 8.52 34.45 -7.32
CA SER A 645 9.17 34.05 -6.07
C SER A 645 10.24 35.10 -5.72
N ILE A 646 9.92 36.00 -4.79
CA ILE A 646 10.72 37.18 -4.45
C ILE A 646 11.26 37.07 -3.02
N PHE A 647 12.57 36.90 -2.89
CA PHE A 647 13.22 36.60 -1.60
C PHE A 647 14.40 37.56 -1.32
N TYR A 648 14.17 38.53 -0.43
CA TYR A 648 15.22 39.42 0.13
C TYR A 648 15.89 38.84 1.38
N GLU A 649 15.50 37.63 1.83
CA GLU A 649 16.15 36.91 2.93
C GLU A 649 16.29 35.44 2.52
N ALA A 650 17.49 34.87 2.70
CA ALA A 650 17.83 33.53 2.24
C ALA A 650 16.82 32.46 2.72
N SER A 651 16.35 31.61 1.79
CA SER A 651 15.42 30.53 2.11
C SER A 651 15.45 29.37 1.14
N THR A 652 15.97 28.23 1.59
CA THR A 652 15.87 26.95 0.85
C THR A 652 14.44 26.40 0.96
N ARG A 653 13.97 26.10 2.17
CA ARG A 653 12.69 25.39 2.40
C ARG A 653 11.46 26.20 2.02
N THR A 654 11.47 27.53 2.18
CA THR A 654 10.29 28.31 1.78
C THR A 654 10.24 28.49 0.26
N SER A 655 11.35 28.91 -0.37
CA SER A 655 11.41 29.12 -1.82
C SER A 655 11.20 27.82 -2.60
N CYS A 656 12.00 26.77 -2.33
CA CYS A 656 11.95 25.53 -3.12
C CYS A 656 10.60 24.79 -3.02
N SER A 657 9.93 24.81 -1.86
CA SER A 657 8.62 24.17 -1.72
C SER A 657 7.48 24.98 -2.37
N PHE A 658 7.59 26.31 -2.44
CA PHE A 658 6.68 27.11 -3.29
C PHE A 658 6.92 26.85 -4.78
N ALA A 659 8.19 26.79 -5.21
CA ALA A 659 8.56 26.47 -6.58
C ALA A 659 8.05 25.09 -7.00
N ALA A 660 8.31 24.05 -6.20
CA ALA A 660 7.83 22.70 -6.45
C ALA A 660 6.30 22.63 -6.45
N ALA A 661 5.62 23.36 -5.55
CA ALA A 661 4.16 23.44 -5.54
C ALA A 661 3.60 24.06 -6.83
N ALA A 662 4.17 25.17 -7.30
CA ALA A 662 3.78 25.82 -8.54
C ALA A 662 4.03 24.91 -9.75
N GLN A 663 5.22 24.31 -9.86
CA GLN A 663 5.61 23.44 -10.96
C GLN A 663 4.78 22.15 -11.03
N ARG A 664 4.51 21.49 -9.89
CA ARG A 664 3.63 20.30 -9.83
C ARG A 664 2.19 20.59 -10.27
N LEU A 665 1.74 21.84 -10.10
CA LEU A 665 0.44 22.30 -10.58
C LEU A 665 0.48 22.89 -12.01
N GLY A 666 1.65 22.94 -12.65
CA GLY A 666 1.84 23.40 -14.03
C GLY A 666 2.01 24.91 -14.20
N ALA A 667 2.22 25.65 -13.11
CA ALA A 667 2.61 27.05 -13.16
C ALA A 667 4.12 27.19 -13.40
N GLN A 668 4.50 28.23 -14.14
CA GLN A 668 5.89 28.66 -14.26
C GLN A 668 6.29 29.54 -13.06
N VAL A 669 7.60 29.63 -12.81
CA VAL A 669 8.15 30.38 -11.67
C VAL A 669 9.20 31.37 -12.16
N ILE A 670 9.01 32.64 -11.82
CA ILE A 670 10.03 33.69 -11.99
C ILE A 670 10.72 33.85 -10.64
N TYR A 671 12.04 33.68 -10.59
CA TYR A 671 12.83 33.89 -9.38
C TYR A 671 13.42 35.30 -9.36
N MET A 672 13.39 35.93 -8.19
CA MET A 672 14.05 37.20 -7.93
C MET A 672 14.61 37.19 -6.51
N ASP A 673 15.87 37.61 -6.38
CA ASP A 673 16.48 37.92 -5.10
C ASP A 673 17.03 39.35 -5.11
N GLU A 674 17.48 39.82 -3.95
CA GLU A 674 18.08 41.15 -3.80
C GLU A 674 19.41 41.31 -4.57
N THR A 675 20.16 40.22 -4.78
CA THR A 675 21.51 40.29 -5.33
C THR A 675 21.56 40.29 -6.86
N SER A 676 20.51 39.83 -7.52
CA SER A 676 20.38 39.71 -8.98
C SER A 676 19.44 40.74 -9.62
N SER A 677 18.74 41.57 -8.82
CA SER A 677 17.68 42.46 -9.28
C SER A 677 18.03 43.95 -9.27
N SER A 678 17.17 44.78 -9.85
CA SER A 678 17.25 46.24 -9.86
C SER A 678 17.08 46.89 -8.47
N ALA A 679 16.78 46.12 -7.42
CA ALA A 679 16.88 46.56 -6.03
C ALA A 679 18.28 47.15 -5.71
N LYS A 680 19.35 46.57 -6.28
CA LYS A 680 20.72 47.11 -6.20
C LYS A 680 20.89 48.53 -6.78
N LYS A 681 19.99 48.95 -7.66
CA LYS A 681 19.97 50.29 -8.29
C LYS A 681 19.09 51.29 -7.51
N GLY A 682 18.58 50.89 -6.36
CA GLY A 682 17.70 51.72 -5.51
C GLY A 682 16.21 51.63 -5.85
N GLU A 683 15.78 50.64 -6.63
CA GLU A 683 14.35 50.39 -6.89
C GLU A 683 13.59 50.10 -5.59
N SER A 684 12.44 50.75 -5.39
CA SER A 684 11.64 50.54 -4.17
C SER A 684 10.94 49.18 -4.20
N LEU A 685 10.63 48.62 -3.02
CA LEU A 685 9.86 47.38 -2.92
C LEU A 685 8.47 47.55 -3.54
N GLU A 686 7.85 48.71 -3.33
CA GLU A 686 6.57 49.09 -3.89
C GLU A 686 6.57 49.11 -5.43
N ASP A 687 7.58 49.71 -6.07
CA ASP A 687 7.72 49.74 -7.53
C ASP A 687 8.01 48.34 -8.08
N THR A 688 8.89 47.59 -7.41
CA THR A 688 9.17 46.18 -7.72
C THR A 688 7.87 45.36 -7.75
N MET A 689 6.98 45.54 -6.76
CA MET A 689 5.69 44.84 -6.72
C MET A 689 4.78 45.25 -7.88
N VAL A 690 4.73 46.54 -8.24
CA VAL A 690 3.93 47.00 -9.38
C VAL A 690 4.39 46.31 -10.66
N VAL A 691 5.70 46.31 -10.94
CA VAL A 691 6.31 45.65 -12.11
C VAL A 691 6.04 44.14 -12.10
N MET A 692 6.35 43.45 -11.01
CA MET A 692 6.19 41.99 -10.91
C MET A 692 4.72 41.55 -10.93
N SER A 693 3.79 42.39 -10.50
CA SER A 693 2.33 42.15 -10.64
C SER A 693 1.83 42.24 -12.09
N GLY A 694 2.62 42.84 -13.00
CA GLY A 694 2.38 42.81 -14.44
C GLY A 694 2.79 41.49 -15.09
N TYR A 695 3.85 40.85 -14.60
CA TYR A 695 4.40 39.61 -15.16
C TYR A 695 3.84 38.32 -14.55
N SER A 696 3.22 38.38 -13.38
CA SER A 696 2.79 37.21 -12.61
C SER A 696 1.29 37.22 -12.26
N ASP A 697 0.76 36.05 -11.95
CA ASP A 697 -0.60 35.86 -11.42
C ASP A 697 -0.65 35.93 -9.89
N VAL A 698 0.46 35.62 -9.22
CA VAL A 698 0.61 35.61 -7.76
C VAL A 698 2.07 35.87 -7.38
N VAL A 699 2.28 36.61 -6.29
CA VAL A 699 3.61 36.93 -5.76
C VAL A 699 3.80 36.25 -4.40
N VAL A 700 4.88 35.49 -4.24
CA VAL A 700 5.37 34.99 -2.95
C VAL A 700 6.51 35.91 -2.53
N LEU A 701 6.37 36.60 -1.40
CA LEU A 701 7.33 37.60 -0.93
C LEU A 701 7.87 37.26 0.46
N ARG A 702 9.20 37.28 0.60
CA ARG A 702 9.91 37.25 1.89
C ARG A 702 10.84 38.45 2.00
N HIS A 703 10.80 39.14 3.14
CA HIS A 703 11.52 40.40 3.35
C HIS A 703 12.07 40.52 4.79
N PRO A 704 13.29 41.05 5.02
CA PRO A 704 13.89 41.11 6.37
C PRO A 704 13.25 42.15 7.31
N LYS A 705 12.59 43.18 6.77
CA LYS A 705 11.90 44.23 7.55
C LYS A 705 10.45 43.84 7.87
N PRO A 706 10.02 43.78 9.15
CA PRO A 706 8.63 43.54 9.53
C PRO A 706 7.66 44.55 8.90
N GLY A 707 6.45 44.08 8.55
CA GLY A 707 5.39 44.88 7.93
C GLY A 707 5.63 45.29 6.47
N ALA A 708 6.81 45.02 5.90
CA ALA A 708 7.11 45.37 4.51
C ALA A 708 6.21 44.64 3.51
N VAL A 709 5.87 43.38 3.78
CA VAL A 709 4.95 42.59 2.93
C VAL A 709 3.53 43.20 2.91
N GLY A 710 3.10 43.85 4.01
CA GLY A 710 1.85 44.60 4.05
C GLY A 710 1.87 45.88 3.20
N LYS A 711 3.00 46.61 3.18
CA LYS A 711 3.18 47.77 2.30
C LYS A 711 3.21 47.39 0.83
N ALA A 712 3.97 46.33 0.51
CA ALA A 712 4.01 45.70 -0.80
C ALA A 712 2.60 45.30 -1.30
N ALA A 713 1.79 44.68 -0.45
CA ALA A 713 0.43 44.28 -0.81
C ALA A 713 -0.48 45.47 -1.17
N ALA A 714 -0.34 46.62 -0.49
CA ALA A 714 -1.13 47.82 -0.76
C ALA A 714 -0.86 48.47 -2.14
N LYS A 715 0.20 48.05 -2.85
CA LYS A 715 0.54 48.53 -4.21
C LYS A 715 0.47 47.45 -5.29
N CYS A 716 0.34 46.18 -4.90
CA CYS A 716 0.30 45.05 -5.82
C CYS A 716 -1.12 44.76 -6.31
N ARG A 717 -1.33 44.66 -7.62
CA ARG A 717 -2.63 44.32 -8.23
C ARG A 717 -2.93 42.81 -8.23
N LYS A 718 -2.03 41.99 -7.72
CA LYS A 718 -2.09 40.53 -7.68
C LYS A 718 -2.00 40.05 -6.24
N PRO A 719 -2.50 38.84 -5.93
CA PRO A 719 -2.36 38.26 -4.59
C PRO A 719 -0.90 38.19 -4.15
N ILE A 720 -0.64 38.58 -2.91
CA ILE A 720 0.66 38.43 -2.25
C ILE A 720 0.53 37.38 -1.16
N ILE A 721 1.48 36.45 -1.10
CA ILE A 721 1.63 35.46 -0.04
C ILE A 721 2.87 35.79 0.78
N ASN A 722 2.69 36.03 2.08
CA ASN A 722 3.77 36.27 3.04
C ASN A 722 4.54 34.96 3.32
N ALA A 723 5.79 34.93 2.87
CA ALA A 723 6.76 33.84 3.10
C ALA A 723 7.76 34.17 4.24
N GLY A 724 7.51 35.25 4.99
CA GLY A 724 8.25 35.71 6.16
C GLY A 724 8.55 37.22 6.10
N ASP A 725 8.16 37.98 7.13
CA ASP A 725 8.50 39.40 7.26
C ASP A 725 9.32 39.71 8.52
N GLY A 726 10.64 39.53 8.46
CA GLY A 726 11.56 39.77 9.57
C GLY A 726 11.27 38.89 10.79
N VAL A 727 10.94 39.50 11.93
CA VAL A 727 10.45 38.85 13.16
C VAL A 727 8.92 38.93 13.31
N GLY A 728 8.20 39.26 12.23
CA GLY A 728 6.74 39.32 12.17
C GLY A 728 6.09 37.95 12.05
N GLU A 729 5.43 37.67 10.93
CA GLU A 729 4.67 36.44 10.72
C GLU A 729 5.24 35.56 9.61
N HIS A 730 4.86 34.29 9.63
CA HIS A 730 5.06 33.34 8.54
C HIS A 730 3.79 32.47 8.42
N PRO A 731 2.70 33.02 7.88
CA PRO A 731 1.38 32.38 7.96
C PRO A 731 1.34 31.02 7.27
N THR A 732 2.09 30.85 6.17
CA THR A 732 2.12 29.59 5.43
C THR A 732 2.92 28.48 6.12
N GLN A 733 3.81 28.83 7.06
CA GLN A 733 4.42 27.87 7.97
C GLN A 733 3.41 27.44 9.05
N ALA A 734 2.67 28.36 9.67
CA ALA A 734 1.63 28.00 10.64
C ALA A 734 0.55 27.08 10.02
N LEU A 735 0.16 27.31 8.77
CA LEU A 735 -0.75 26.43 8.03
C LEU A 735 -0.21 25.00 7.91
N LEU A 736 1.03 24.83 7.45
CA LEU A 736 1.61 23.50 7.24
C LEU A 736 1.94 22.78 8.55
N ASP A 737 2.23 23.54 9.60
CA ASP A 737 2.45 23.00 10.94
C ASP A 737 1.14 22.41 11.50
N ILE A 738 0.01 23.13 11.44
CA ILE A 738 -1.30 22.59 11.86
C ILE A 738 -1.75 21.42 10.99
N PHE A 739 -1.49 21.46 9.67
CA PHE A 739 -1.75 20.32 8.78
C PHE A 739 -0.95 19.09 9.22
N THR A 740 0.33 19.24 9.54
CA THR A 740 1.18 18.14 10.03
C THR A 740 0.65 17.57 11.34
N ILE A 741 0.26 18.41 12.30
CA ILE A 741 -0.37 17.97 13.56
C ILE A 741 -1.64 17.15 13.29
N ARG A 742 -2.49 17.62 12.38
CA ARG A 742 -3.73 16.93 11.98
C ARG A 742 -3.44 15.56 11.37
N GLU A 743 -2.47 15.47 10.46
CA GLU A 743 -2.14 14.23 9.75
C GLU A 743 -1.46 13.18 10.65
N GLU A 744 -0.55 13.61 11.52
CA GLU A 744 0.21 12.69 12.38
C GLU A 744 -0.59 12.17 13.58
N ILE A 745 -1.45 13.02 14.19
CA ILE A 745 -2.19 12.67 15.42
C ILE A 745 -3.66 12.31 15.13
N GLY A 746 -4.21 12.77 14.00
CA GLY A 746 -5.61 12.60 13.56
C GLY A 746 -6.55 13.74 13.98
N THR A 747 -6.15 14.59 14.93
CA THR A 747 -6.90 15.75 15.42
C THR A 747 -5.95 16.82 15.93
N VAL A 748 -6.39 18.08 15.93
CA VAL A 748 -5.71 19.20 16.59
C VAL A 748 -6.40 19.55 17.92
N ASN A 749 -7.68 19.20 18.10
CA ASN A 749 -8.41 19.47 19.35
C ASN A 749 -8.08 18.42 20.42
N GLY A 750 -7.97 18.89 21.67
CA GLY A 750 -7.65 18.09 22.85
C GLY A 750 -6.15 17.94 23.11
N LEU A 751 -5.29 18.59 22.32
CA LEU A 751 -3.85 18.42 22.39
C LEU A 751 -3.14 19.46 23.27
N THR A 752 -2.06 19.02 23.89
CA THR A 752 -1.05 19.85 24.54
C THR A 752 0.12 20.09 23.59
N VAL A 753 0.30 21.34 23.15
CA VAL A 753 1.40 21.75 22.27
C VAL A 753 2.45 22.49 23.10
N THR A 754 3.67 21.98 23.11
CA THR A 754 4.79 22.52 23.87
C THR A 754 5.81 23.13 22.92
N PHE A 755 6.02 24.44 23.03
CA PHE A 755 7.05 25.17 22.28
C PHE A 755 8.35 25.22 23.08
N VAL A 756 9.47 24.95 22.40
CA VAL A 756 10.81 24.89 23.01
C VAL A 756 11.81 25.71 22.20
N GLY A 757 12.62 26.54 22.87
CA GLY A 757 13.78 27.23 22.28
C GLY A 757 13.63 28.76 22.28
N ASP A 758 13.92 29.40 21.14
CA ASP A 758 13.82 30.86 20.96
C ASP A 758 12.38 31.25 20.59
N LEU A 759 11.57 31.49 21.63
CA LEU A 759 10.17 31.87 21.47
C LEU A 759 9.99 33.36 21.22
N LYS A 760 11.00 34.18 21.53
CA LYS A 760 11.00 35.63 21.35
C LYS A 760 11.17 36.05 19.90
N HIS A 761 12.10 35.45 19.17
CA HIS A 761 12.38 35.81 17.77
C HIS A 761 11.69 34.87 16.75
N GLY A 762 11.22 33.70 17.20
CA GLY A 762 10.61 32.66 16.39
C GLY A 762 9.25 33.02 15.75
N ARG A 763 9.27 33.81 14.66
CA ARG A 763 8.09 34.19 13.83
C ARG A 763 7.13 33.05 13.49
N THR A 764 7.66 31.83 13.31
CA THR A 764 6.84 30.64 13.00
C THR A 764 6.02 30.21 14.20
N VAL A 765 6.59 30.29 15.40
CA VAL A 765 5.89 30.01 16.66
C VAL A 765 4.85 31.07 16.96
N HIS A 766 5.15 32.36 16.75
CA HIS A 766 4.15 33.44 16.93
C HIS A 766 2.92 33.21 16.06
N SER A 767 3.16 32.88 14.79
CA SER A 767 2.12 32.55 13.81
C SER A 767 1.33 31.31 14.20
N LEU A 768 2.02 30.25 14.64
CA LEU A 768 1.40 28.98 15.03
C LEU A 768 0.60 29.09 16.33
N ALA A 769 1.11 29.77 17.35
CA ALA A 769 0.41 30.01 18.61
C ALA A 769 -0.88 30.81 18.40
N ARG A 770 -0.85 31.85 17.56
CA ARG A 770 -2.04 32.62 17.15
C ARG A 770 -3.04 31.75 16.39
N LEU A 771 -2.61 30.99 15.38
CA LEU A 771 -3.49 30.16 14.55
C LEU A 771 -4.10 28.96 15.31
N LEU A 772 -3.38 28.38 16.27
CA LEU A 772 -3.87 27.31 17.13
C LEU A 772 -5.07 27.73 18.00
N THR A 773 -5.31 29.03 18.21
CA THR A 773 -6.50 29.53 18.94
C THR A 773 -7.84 29.18 18.27
N LEU A 774 -7.84 28.76 17.00
CA LEU A 774 -9.02 28.23 16.31
C LEU A 774 -9.39 26.78 16.73
N TYR A 775 -8.55 26.16 17.57
CA TYR A 775 -8.69 24.80 18.07
C TYR A 775 -8.69 24.75 19.60
N LYS A 776 -9.31 23.72 20.17
CA LYS A 776 -9.31 23.50 21.62
C LYS A 776 -7.98 22.85 22.03
N VAL A 777 -6.95 23.66 22.31
CA VAL A 777 -5.62 23.20 22.72
C VAL A 777 -5.20 23.78 24.08
N HIS A 778 -4.14 23.23 24.65
CA HIS A 778 -3.40 23.82 25.76
C HIS A 778 -1.97 24.11 25.28
N LEU A 779 -1.46 25.32 25.48
CA LEU A 779 -0.12 25.72 25.03
C LEU A 779 0.87 25.76 26.21
N ARG A 780 2.04 25.15 26.03
CA ARG A 780 3.16 25.19 26.98
C ARG A 780 4.35 25.90 26.36
N TYR A 781 5.07 26.67 27.17
CA TYR A 781 6.25 27.42 26.73
C TYR A 781 7.46 27.03 27.58
N VAL A 782 8.55 26.63 26.91
CA VAL A 782 9.87 26.34 27.48
C VAL A 782 10.89 27.18 26.71
N SER A 783 11.60 28.08 27.38
CA SER A 783 12.60 28.94 26.74
C SER A 783 13.73 29.26 27.70
N PRO A 784 14.95 29.54 27.20
CA PRO A 784 15.97 30.23 27.98
C PRO A 784 15.44 31.59 28.49
N SER A 785 16.01 32.06 29.59
CA SER A 785 15.73 33.40 30.12
C SER A 785 16.04 34.47 29.09
N GLY A 786 15.14 35.44 28.90
CA GLY A 786 15.26 36.50 27.90
C GLY A 786 14.79 36.15 26.48
N LEU A 787 14.39 34.89 26.24
CA LEU A 787 13.84 34.38 24.97
C LEU A 787 12.37 33.93 25.09
N GLU A 788 11.63 34.46 26.07
CA GLU A 788 10.25 34.09 26.34
C GLU A 788 9.29 34.52 25.21
N MET A 789 8.14 33.84 25.14
CA MET A 789 7.06 34.20 24.21
C MET A 789 6.64 35.67 24.39
N PRO A 790 6.62 36.50 23.33
CA PRO A 790 6.27 37.91 23.41
C PRO A 790 4.90 38.14 24.05
N LYS A 791 4.80 39.23 24.82
CA LYS A 791 3.61 39.53 25.62
C LYS A 791 2.36 39.71 24.75
N ASP A 792 2.48 40.36 23.59
CA ASP A 792 1.37 40.56 22.65
C ASP A 792 0.81 39.23 22.09
N VAL A 793 1.66 38.22 21.89
CA VAL A 793 1.24 36.87 21.46
C VAL A 793 0.51 36.17 22.61
N ARG A 794 1.08 36.22 23.83
CA ARG A 794 0.46 35.63 25.03
C ARG A 794 -0.89 36.26 25.37
N ASP A 795 -0.98 37.58 25.31
CA ASP A 795 -2.20 38.34 25.58
C ASP A 795 -3.27 38.07 24.51
N PHE A 796 -2.87 37.92 23.22
CA PHE A 796 -3.78 37.48 22.16
C PHE A 796 -4.31 36.06 22.40
N VAL A 797 -3.44 35.09 22.71
CA VAL A 797 -3.84 33.71 23.01
C VAL A 797 -4.77 33.66 24.23
N ALA A 798 -4.49 34.45 25.27
CA ALA A 798 -5.36 34.60 26.44
C ALA A 798 -6.73 35.21 26.07
N SER A 799 -6.79 36.20 25.18
CA SER A 799 -8.05 36.81 24.71
C SER A 799 -8.97 35.81 23.97
N LYS A 800 -8.42 34.70 23.48
CA LYS A 800 -9.17 33.60 22.84
C LYS A 800 -9.54 32.46 23.80
N GLY A 801 -9.23 32.58 25.10
CA GLY A 801 -9.56 31.59 26.13
C GLY A 801 -8.71 30.31 26.08
N VAL A 802 -7.57 30.32 25.38
CA VAL A 802 -6.65 29.18 25.33
C VAL A 802 -5.77 29.18 26.58
N GLN A 803 -5.68 28.01 27.24
CA GLN A 803 -4.84 27.84 28.41
C GLN A 803 -3.35 27.88 28.05
N GLN A 804 -2.57 28.55 28.88
CA GLN A 804 -1.14 28.75 28.70
C GLN A 804 -0.38 28.41 29.99
N THR A 805 0.71 27.67 29.90
CA THR A 805 1.58 27.35 31.05
C THR A 805 3.04 27.54 30.69
N LEU A 806 3.80 28.17 31.58
CA LEU A 806 5.24 28.38 31.43
C LEU A 806 5.98 27.34 32.27
N TYR A 807 7.06 26.78 31.70
CA TYR A 807 7.92 25.80 32.36
C TYR A 807 9.38 26.25 32.28
N THR A 808 10.13 26.03 33.36
CA THR A 808 11.57 26.30 33.42
C THR A 808 12.41 25.14 32.89
N THR A 809 11.88 23.92 32.90
CA THR A 809 12.57 22.72 32.41
C THR A 809 11.75 21.95 31.37
N LEU A 810 12.45 21.35 30.40
CA LEU A 810 11.82 20.51 29.37
C LEU A 810 11.21 19.22 29.97
N ASN A 811 11.86 18.62 30.97
CA ASN A 811 11.42 17.36 31.57
C ASN A 811 10.00 17.46 32.18
N GLU A 812 9.66 18.57 32.82
CA GLU A 812 8.32 18.80 33.39
C GLU A 812 7.27 18.97 32.30
N ALA A 813 7.58 19.71 31.24
CA ALA A 813 6.67 19.96 30.14
C ALA A 813 6.38 18.68 29.32
N LEU A 814 7.38 17.82 29.11
CA LEU A 814 7.31 16.63 28.25
C LEU A 814 6.24 15.62 28.64
N ARG A 815 5.98 15.42 29.94
CA ARG A 815 5.12 14.34 30.46
C ARG A 815 3.73 14.30 29.81
N ASP A 816 3.11 15.48 29.65
CA ASP A 816 1.78 15.60 29.04
C ASP A 816 1.81 16.21 27.63
N THR A 817 2.99 16.39 27.02
CA THR A 817 3.12 16.93 25.66
C THR A 817 2.60 15.94 24.62
N ASP A 818 1.76 16.41 23.69
CA ASP A 818 1.32 15.65 22.50
C ASP A 818 2.06 16.12 21.22
N VAL A 819 2.41 17.40 21.16
CA VAL A 819 3.22 18.00 20.08
C VAL A 819 4.37 18.79 20.70
N LEU A 820 5.59 18.36 20.47
CA LEU A 820 6.80 19.08 20.86
C LEU A 820 7.32 19.88 19.67
N TYR A 821 7.09 21.19 19.66
CA TYR A 821 7.53 22.08 18.58
C TYR A 821 8.82 22.79 18.99
N VAL A 822 9.94 22.35 18.43
CA VAL A 822 11.28 22.80 18.79
C VAL A 822 11.74 23.89 17.82
N THR A 823 12.51 24.86 18.31
CA THR A 823 13.04 25.99 17.54
C THR A 823 14.53 26.16 17.71
N ARG A 824 15.18 26.63 16.64
CA ARG A 824 16.57 27.04 16.61
C ARG A 824 16.79 28.32 17.39
N ILE A 825 17.83 28.38 18.21
CA ILE A 825 18.31 29.65 18.80
C ILE A 825 18.85 30.54 17.67
N GLN A 826 18.28 31.74 17.49
CA GLN A 826 18.62 32.59 16.35
C GLN A 826 19.87 33.43 16.61
N GLN A 827 21.06 32.84 16.40
CA GLN A 827 22.36 33.52 16.56
C GLN A 827 22.40 34.92 15.93
N GLU A 828 21.77 35.07 14.76
CA GLU A 828 21.66 36.32 14.00
C GLU A 828 20.82 37.44 14.68
N ARG A 829 20.27 37.21 15.87
CA ARG A 829 19.49 38.16 16.68
C ARG A 829 20.15 38.57 17.99
N PHE A 830 21.27 37.97 18.37
CA PHE A 830 22.01 38.30 19.59
C PHE A 830 23.02 39.43 19.35
N THR A 831 23.16 40.31 20.34
CA THR A 831 24.17 41.39 20.33
C THR A 831 25.54 40.95 20.82
N SER A 832 25.61 39.86 21.60
CA SER A 832 26.85 39.27 22.10
C SER A 832 26.90 37.76 21.82
N ALA A 833 28.09 37.26 21.49
CA ALA A 833 28.34 35.82 21.35
C ALA A 833 28.22 35.08 22.70
N GLU A 834 28.45 35.76 23.82
CA GLU A 834 28.36 35.18 25.17
C GLU A 834 26.90 34.87 25.54
N GLU A 835 25.99 35.81 25.27
CA GLU A 835 24.54 35.66 25.49
C GLU A 835 23.99 34.51 24.63
N TYR A 836 24.40 34.42 23.37
CA TYR A 836 24.09 33.30 22.49
C TYR A 836 24.61 31.97 23.04
N ASN A 837 25.88 31.91 23.46
CA ASN A 837 26.50 30.69 23.99
C ASN A 837 25.84 30.22 25.31
N GLN A 838 25.34 31.14 26.14
CA GLN A 838 24.60 30.80 27.35
C GLN A 838 23.22 30.19 27.05
N ALA A 839 22.50 30.69 26.02
CA ALA A 839 21.21 30.13 25.60
C ALA A 839 21.34 28.86 24.75
N CYS A 840 22.45 28.71 24.02
CA CYS A 840 22.81 27.56 23.22
C CYS A 840 22.94 26.28 24.08
N GLY A 841 22.44 25.15 23.58
CA GLY A 841 22.60 23.84 24.23
C GLY A 841 21.74 23.57 25.47
N GLN A 842 21.01 24.55 26.03
CA GLN A 842 20.16 24.34 27.21
C GLN A 842 19.03 23.30 26.99
N PHE A 843 18.46 23.29 25.78
CA PHE A 843 17.32 22.44 25.41
C PHE A 843 17.64 21.65 24.14
N VAL A 844 18.31 20.51 24.32
CA VAL A 844 18.63 19.56 23.24
C VAL A 844 17.71 18.35 23.33
N ILE A 845 17.07 17.99 22.22
CA ILE A 845 16.29 16.76 22.12
C ILE A 845 17.21 15.59 21.80
N THR A 846 17.27 14.61 22.69
CA THR A 846 18.03 13.36 22.51
C THR A 846 17.13 12.14 22.71
N PRO A 847 17.50 10.96 22.19
CA PRO A 847 16.74 9.72 22.45
C PRO A 847 16.54 9.43 23.94
N GLN A 848 17.53 9.74 24.78
CA GLN A 848 17.47 9.52 26.23
C GLN A 848 16.42 10.40 26.91
N ILE A 849 16.31 11.68 26.54
CA ILE A 849 15.24 12.57 27.03
C ILE A 849 13.88 12.11 26.50
N MET A 850 13.81 11.72 25.23
CA MET A 850 12.58 11.29 24.57
C MET A 850 12.06 9.93 25.03
N SER A 851 12.86 9.13 25.76
CA SER A 851 12.39 7.92 26.47
C SER A 851 11.33 8.21 27.54
N ARG A 852 11.32 9.43 28.11
CA ARG A 852 10.38 9.88 29.15
C ARG A 852 9.11 10.52 28.58
N ALA A 853 9.10 10.80 27.29
CA ALA A 853 7.99 11.44 26.60
C ALA A 853 6.90 10.41 26.27
N LYS A 854 5.70 10.85 25.87
CA LYS A 854 4.63 9.93 25.48
C LYS A 854 5.05 9.05 24.29
N LEU A 855 4.47 7.85 24.21
CA LEU A 855 4.58 7.01 23.02
C LEU A 855 3.80 7.60 21.84
N ARG A 856 2.60 8.14 22.09
CA ARG A 856 1.78 8.84 21.09
C ARG A 856 1.95 10.35 21.22
N MET A 857 3.02 10.86 20.63
CA MET A 857 3.28 12.30 20.42
C MET A 857 4.13 12.48 19.16
N ILE A 858 4.33 13.72 18.73
CA ILE A 858 5.28 14.07 17.66
C ILE A 858 6.27 15.16 18.08
N VAL A 859 7.43 15.16 17.43
CA VAL A 859 8.45 16.22 17.51
C VAL A 859 8.55 16.91 16.16
N MET A 860 8.35 18.22 16.16
CA MET A 860 8.30 19.10 14.99
C MET A 860 9.38 20.19 15.08
N HIS A 861 9.86 20.66 13.93
CA HIS A 861 10.89 21.69 13.84
C HIS A 861 10.80 22.39 12.47
N PRO A 862 10.76 23.74 12.39
CA PRO A 862 10.59 24.47 11.13
C PRO A 862 11.83 24.41 10.19
N LEU A 863 12.97 23.95 10.70
CA LEU A 863 14.27 23.82 10.06
C LEU A 863 14.92 25.15 9.58
N PRO A 864 16.26 25.28 9.64
CA PRO A 864 17.24 24.22 9.86
C PRO A 864 17.48 24.01 11.36
N ARG A 865 17.75 22.77 11.76
CA ARG A 865 18.36 22.48 13.07
C ARG A 865 19.87 22.66 13.00
N VAL A 866 20.50 22.93 14.14
CA VAL A 866 21.97 23.00 14.29
C VAL A 866 22.44 21.96 15.31
N PHE A 867 21.90 22.00 16.53
CA PHE A 867 22.27 21.11 17.65
C PHE A 867 21.10 20.80 18.60
N GLU A 868 19.98 21.52 18.48
CA GLU A 868 18.80 21.43 19.36
C GLU A 868 18.01 20.12 19.21
N ILE A 869 18.30 19.33 18.17
CA ILE A 869 17.80 17.95 18.01
C ILE A 869 18.99 17.10 17.55
N SER A 870 19.33 16.06 18.33
CA SER A 870 20.37 15.08 17.98
C SER A 870 19.98 14.32 16.69
N PRO A 871 20.90 14.12 15.73
CA PRO A 871 20.67 13.27 14.55
C PRO A 871 20.33 11.82 14.90
N GLU A 872 20.72 11.33 16.08
CA GLU A 872 20.33 10.00 16.58
C GLU A 872 18.81 9.83 16.77
N PHE A 873 18.08 10.95 16.86
CA PHE A 873 16.63 10.95 17.01
C PHE A 873 15.89 10.86 15.67
N ASP A 874 16.58 10.89 14.52
CA ASP A 874 15.96 10.87 13.18
C ASP A 874 15.20 9.58 12.87
N THR A 875 15.62 8.46 13.47
CA THR A 875 15.01 7.14 13.29
C THR A 875 13.83 6.88 14.23
N ASP A 876 13.59 7.77 15.22
CA ASP A 876 12.41 7.66 16.08
C ASP A 876 11.14 7.98 15.29
N PRO A 877 10.10 7.13 15.29
CA PRO A 877 8.88 7.37 14.51
C PRO A 877 8.18 8.69 14.85
N ARG A 878 8.40 9.23 16.06
CA ARG A 878 7.86 10.51 16.52
C ARG A 878 8.57 11.72 15.90
N ALA A 879 9.72 11.55 15.25
CA ALA A 879 10.42 12.60 14.51
C ALA A 879 9.66 12.97 13.23
N ALA A 880 8.89 14.06 13.28
CA ALA A 880 7.99 14.48 12.20
C ALA A 880 8.53 15.64 11.36
N TYR A 881 9.66 16.27 11.72
CA TYR A 881 10.16 17.50 11.07
C TYR A 881 10.51 17.36 9.57
N PHE A 882 10.89 16.17 9.08
CA PHE A 882 11.02 15.95 7.64
C PHE A 882 9.66 15.79 6.94
N ARG A 883 8.71 15.06 7.55
CA ARG A 883 7.32 14.92 7.06
C ARG A 883 6.57 16.26 7.08
N GLN A 884 6.88 17.13 8.04
CA GLN A 884 6.45 18.52 8.13
C GLN A 884 6.98 19.33 6.94
N ALA A 885 8.27 19.23 6.61
CA ALA A 885 8.85 19.94 5.46
C ALA A 885 8.19 19.53 4.13
N GLU A 886 7.93 18.24 3.93
CA GLU A 886 7.20 17.73 2.76
C GLU A 886 5.74 18.22 2.73
N SER A 887 5.05 18.16 3.88
CA SER A 887 3.69 18.67 4.07
C SER A 887 3.53 20.14 3.65
N GLY A 888 4.60 20.93 3.79
CA GLY A 888 4.69 22.29 3.27
C GLY A 888 4.42 22.44 1.78
N MET A 889 4.85 21.48 0.95
CA MET A 889 4.57 21.48 -0.48
C MET A 889 3.07 21.35 -0.75
N TYR A 890 2.40 20.36 -0.15
CA TYR A 890 0.97 20.08 -0.40
C TYR A 890 0.06 21.22 0.06
N VAL A 891 0.34 21.81 1.23
CA VAL A 891 -0.41 22.97 1.74
C VAL A 891 -0.22 24.19 0.84
N ARG A 892 0.98 24.41 0.29
CA ARG A 892 1.23 25.51 -0.65
C ARG A 892 0.63 25.26 -2.03
N MET A 893 0.56 24.00 -2.49
CA MET A 893 -0.22 23.63 -3.68
C MET A 893 -1.69 24.00 -3.51
N ALA A 894 -2.29 23.61 -2.38
CA ALA A 894 -3.68 23.97 -2.07
C ALA A 894 -3.88 25.49 -2.04
N LEU A 895 -2.98 26.21 -1.37
CA LEU A 895 -3.04 27.66 -1.25
C LEU A 895 -2.95 28.37 -2.62
N LEU A 896 -1.99 27.99 -3.47
CA LEU A 896 -1.82 28.53 -4.83
C LEU A 896 -3.06 28.26 -5.69
N ALA A 897 -3.61 27.04 -5.66
CA ALA A 897 -4.80 26.67 -6.42
C ALA A 897 -6.06 27.45 -5.98
N ILE A 898 -6.23 27.68 -4.67
CA ILE A 898 -7.34 28.47 -4.11
C ILE A 898 -7.21 29.94 -4.52
N ILE A 899 -6.04 30.56 -4.28
CA ILE A 899 -5.82 31.98 -4.53
C ILE A 899 -6.00 32.33 -6.01
N MET A 900 -5.54 31.47 -6.93
CA MET A 900 -5.71 31.64 -8.37
C MET A 900 -7.07 31.14 -8.91
N GLY A 901 -8.00 30.73 -8.05
CA GLY A 901 -9.38 30.42 -8.41
C GLY A 901 -9.56 29.15 -9.24
N ARG A 902 -8.71 28.13 -9.06
CA ARG A 902 -8.68 26.90 -9.90
C ARG A 902 -9.25 25.64 -9.23
N CYS A 903 -9.81 25.74 -8.03
CA CYS A 903 -10.41 24.64 -7.25
C CYS A 903 -11.74 24.06 -7.80
N GLY A 904 -11.99 24.17 -9.11
CA GLY A 904 -13.20 23.68 -9.77
C GLY A 904 -12.94 22.93 -11.09
N ALA A 905 -11.68 22.73 -11.48
CA ALA A 905 -11.36 21.74 -12.50
C ALA A 905 -11.63 20.33 -11.93
N LYS A 906 -12.31 19.47 -12.68
CA LYS A 906 -12.61 18.09 -12.27
C LYS A 906 -11.30 17.32 -12.05
N VAL A 907 -11.00 16.96 -10.80
CA VAL A 907 -9.89 16.10 -10.36
C VAL A 907 -10.33 14.64 -10.31
#